data_AF-A0A534KQH9-F1
#
_entry.id   AF-A0A534KQH9-F1
#
_cell.length_a   1.000
_cell.length_b   1.000
_cell.length_c   1.000
_cell.angle_alpha   90.00
_cell.angle_beta   90.00
_cell.angle_gamma   90.00
#
_symmetry.space_group_name_H-M   'P 1'
#
loop_
_entity.id
_entity.type
_entity.pdbx_description
1 polymer ?
#
loop_
_entity_poly.entity_id
_entity_poly.type
_entity_poly.pdbx_seq_one_letter_code
_entity_poly.pdbx_strand_id
1 'polypeptide(L)'
;MARCPLCESDVPDGRSACDICGQPFDRGLTARAASDITKRAIAAARKDLAASSRDPADPSFARNLLERAEQTEAAGDLGRALDLARASRRVLEIARRKARVVDALAYADAVLEGAKKAGIETLAFQRNIEQARALAGRSDFVAAERLLRRISIRTLDQRRERVLQGIVEKAQARVQYAKERGGNVEDAEDHLAEARNALALREYHRIRPLASKAIEKADAQRKYARAETILDRAAADVEAARRDGVNIAEARKVLTQARDALRRGVYADIPVLAQRARGSLQEARRYTVADVGLRESAREAARERRKGVDVSGAEAILDDAGKALAAKEYGRVRALAKDAHDAVREASRLQTVRDAFASLQVDAEDLRDLGADAADFEQILVDLTKAVEARDLQAARRLVGRARHAAESARDSHFRAIMEQSLQIILLNASRGLDPALARQLLKDVDDAVSLGKKLDMQALIDKRMADADAETESKLNVRVLQARDDIVALRQGGQNDTVGLEGKLADAAIGIQERRFFHADALLDNVEHDIFATRELMRSSAAEVLGQARGEVARAKADGIQVDAAAQMLRDAETSYSEARYGDTIYAGKACISEVEEFALAAADSKRKSDADATRSKLERTEEIHHRMESVRAEVQDLLAHNVDLAHALE
;
A
#
# COMPACT_ATOMS: atom_id res chain seq x y z
N MET A 1 -109.47 38.29 -55.59
CA MET A 1 -109.20 37.01 -54.90
C MET A 1 -110.31 36.05 -55.28
N ALA A 2 -109.97 34.95 -55.94
CA ALA A 2 -110.95 33.90 -56.21
C ALA A 2 -111.35 33.25 -54.87
N ARG A 3 -112.65 33.10 -54.62
CA ARG A 3 -113.12 32.29 -53.48
C ARG A 3 -113.21 30.83 -53.90
N CYS A 4 -112.80 29.93 -53.02
CA CYS A 4 -112.93 28.51 -53.28
C CYS A 4 -114.42 28.17 -53.46
N PRO A 5 -114.82 27.49 -54.55
CA PRO A 5 -116.22 27.17 -54.82
C PRO A 5 -116.83 26.18 -53.80
N LEU A 6 -115.98 25.52 -52.99
CA LEU A 6 -116.39 24.49 -52.04
C LEU A 6 -116.40 24.99 -50.59
N CYS A 7 -115.34 25.68 -50.15
CA CYS A 7 -115.19 26.13 -48.76
C CYS A 7 -115.26 27.66 -48.60
N GLU A 8 -115.48 28.40 -49.68
CA GLU A 8 -115.66 29.87 -49.74
C GLU A 8 -114.48 30.69 -49.20
N SER A 9 -113.35 30.05 -48.92
CA SER A 9 -112.14 30.71 -48.43
C SER A 9 -111.43 31.45 -49.55
N ASP A 10 -110.75 32.54 -49.20
CA ASP A 10 -109.99 33.34 -50.16
C ASP A 10 -108.76 32.55 -50.63
N VAL A 11 -108.56 32.51 -51.95
CA VAL A 11 -107.46 31.79 -52.60
C VAL A 11 -106.52 32.81 -53.23
N PRO A 12 -105.20 32.74 -52.95
CA PRO A 12 -104.18 33.50 -53.66
C PRO A 12 -104.01 33.05 -55.12
N ASP A 13 -103.72 33.98 -56.02
CA ASP A 13 -103.54 33.69 -57.46
C ASP A 13 -102.32 32.79 -57.73
N GLY A 14 -102.44 31.86 -58.69
CA GLY A 14 -101.33 30.97 -59.14
C GLY A 14 -101.21 29.62 -58.42
N ARG A 15 -102.22 29.18 -57.67
CA ARG A 15 -102.27 27.87 -56.99
C ARG A 15 -103.04 26.82 -57.78
N SER A 16 -102.65 25.55 -57.66
CA SER A 16 -103.35 24.40 -58.29
C SER A 16 -104.49 23.83 -57.45
N ALA A 17 -104.53 24.11 -56.15
CA ALA A 17 -105.58 23.69 -55.23
C ALA A 17 -105.78 24.70 -54.09
N CYS A 18 -106.94 24.66 -53.44
CA CYS A 18 -107.24 25.49 -52.27
C CYS A 18 -106.37 25.09 -51.07
N ASP A 19 -105.65 26.05 -50.47
CA ASP A 19 -104.75 25.84 -49.33
C ASP A 19 -105.48 25.36 -48.06
N ILE A 20 -106.79 25.60 -47.98
CA ILE A 20 -107.60 25.31 -46.79
C ILE A 20 -108.35 23.98 -46.96
N CYS A 21 -109.07 23.77 -48.07
CA CYS A 21 -109.88 22.56 -48.27
C CYS A 21 -109.28 21.50 -49.21
N GLY A 22 -108.13 21.81 -49.82
CA GLY A 22 -107.42 20.93 -50.76
C GLY A 22 -108.19 20.63 -52.05
N GLN A 23 -109.22 21.42 -52.38
CA GLN A 23 -109.97 21.24 -53.63
C GLN A 23 -109.10 21.71 -54.82
N PRO A 24 -108.81 20.84 -55.80
CA PRO A 24 -108.09 21.25 -57.01
C PRO A 24 -108.97 22.16 -57.87
N PHE A 25 -108.41 23.26 -58.39
CA PHE A 25 -109.16 24.21 -59.23
C PHE A 25 -109.46 23.66 -60.62
N ASP A 26 -108.66 22.69 -61.08
CA ASP A 26 -108.86 22.00 -62.37
C ASP A 26 -110.04 21.02 -62.35
N ARG A 27 -110.65 20.77 -61.17
CA ARG A 27 -111.76 19.83 -61.00
C ARG A 27 -113.04 20.56 -60.58
N GLY A 28 -114.03 20.54 -61.47
CA GLY A 28 -115.38 21.03 -61.17
C GLY A 28 -116.07 20.26 -60.04
N LEU A 29 -117.06 20.92 -59.41
CA LEU A 29 -117.90 20.30 -58.38
C LEU A 29 -118.75 19.16 -58.95
N THR A 30 -119.00 18.14 -58.14
CA THR A 30 -119.76 16.96 -58.55
C THR A 30 -121.24 17.31 -58.68
N ALA A 31 -121.79 17.25 -59.90
CA ALA A 31 -123.17 17.67 -60.17
C ALA A 31 -124.25 16.68 -59.71
N ARG A 32 -123.96 15.37 -59.68
CA ARG A 32 -124.87 14.30 -59.21
C ARG A 32 -124.09 13.20 -58.49
N ALA A 33 -124.60 12.71 -57.36
CA ALA A 33 -124.02 11.61 -56.60
C ALA A 33 -125.12 10.66 -56.09
N ALA A 34 -124.81 9.37 -55.97
CA ALA A 34 -125.71 8.40 -55.36
C ALA A 34 -125.78 8.59 -53.83
N SER A 35 -126.96 8.37 -53.25
CA SER A 35 -127.21 8.52 -51.80
C SER A 35 -126.26 7.66 -50.95
N ASP A 36 -126.06 6.39 -51.34
CA ASP A 36 -125.19 5.46 -50.60
C ASP A 36 -123.72 5.89 -50.57
N ILE A 37 -123.22 6.48 -51.67
CA ILE A 37 -121.82 6.95 -51.76
C ILE A 37 -121.61 8.16 -50.85
N THR A 38 -122.59 9.07 -50.81
CA THR A 38 -122.57 10.28 -49.99
C THR A 38 -122.61 9.94 -48.50
N LYS A 39 -123.53 9.07 -48.07
CA LYS A 39 -123.61 8.57 -46.69
C LYS A 39 -122.33 7.87 -46.22
N ARG A 40 -121.71 7.05 -47.08
CA ARG A 40 -120.42 6.41 -46.78
C ARG A 40 -119.30 7.45 -46.62
N ALA A 41 -119.27 8.50 -47.44
CA ALA A 41 -118.26 9.55 -47.34
C ALA A 41 -118.40 10.38 -46.06
N ILE A 42 -119.63 10.73 -45.66
CA ILE A 42 -119.94 11.42 -44.40
C ILE A 42 -119.57 10.54 -43.20
N ALA A 43 -119.93 9.25 -43.23
CA ALA A 43 -119.55 8.30 -42.18
C ALA A 43 -118.02 8.13 -42.05
N ALA A 44 -117.29 8.09 -43.17
CA ALA A 44 -115.83 8.04 -43.17
C ALA A 44 -115.22 9.34 -42.60
N ALA A 45 -115.76 10.51 -42.96
CA ALA A 45 -115.32 11.79 -42.43
C ALA A 45 -115.57 11.91 -40.91
N ARG A 46 -116.73 11.45 -40.41
CA ARG A 46 -117.04 11.32 -38.98
C ARG A 46 -116.01 10.45 -38.25
N LYS A 47 -115.67 9.29 -38.83
CA LYS A 47 -114.67 8.38 -38.25
C LYS A 47 -113.28 9.03 -38.16
N ASP A 48 -112.85 9.72 -39.21
CA ASP A 48 -111.55 10.38 -39.24
C ASP A 48 -111.47 11.56 -38.25
N LEU A 49 -112.57 12.29 -38.06
CA LEU A 49 -112.72 13.34 -37.05
C LEU A 49 -112.69 12.81 -35.62
N ALA A 50 -113.37 11.69 -35.36
CA ALA A 50 -113.34 11.03 -34.05
C ALA A 50 -111.92 10.56 -33.70
N ALA A 51 -111.20 9.99 -34.66
CA ALA A 51 -109.79 9.61 -34.49
C ALA A 51 -108.87 10.82 -34.25
N SER A 52 -109.19 11.98 -34.84
CA SER A 52 -108.42 13.22 -34.69
C SER A 52 -108.56 13.90 -33.32
N SER A 53 -109.51 13.48 -32.47
CA SER A 53 -109.63 13.99 -31.09
C SER A 53 -108.40 13.72 -30.22
N ARG A 54 -107.54 12.79 -30.65
CA ARG A 54 -106.28 12.41 -29.99
C ARG A 54 -105.04 13.02 -30.66
N ASP A 55 -105.20 13.75 -31.77
CA ASP A 55 -104.10 14.35 -32.53
C ASP A 55 -103.94 15.84 -32.18
N PRO A 56 -102.73 16.41 -32.23
CA PRO A 56 -102.47 17.84 -31.98
C PRO A 56 -102.97 18.79 -33.09
N ALA A 57 -103.64 18.26 -34.13
CA ALA A 57 -104.14 19.05 -35.24
C ALA A 57 -105.51 19.65 -34.90
N ASP A 58 -105.71 20.96 -35.16
CA ASP A 58 -107.01 21.63 -34.96
C ASP A 58 -108.06 21.08 -35.95
N PRO A 59 -109.09 20.35 -35.47
CA PRO A 59 -110.11 19.76 -36.33
C PRO A 59 -111.31 20.70 -36.55
N SER A 60 -111.32 21.91 -35.98
CA SER A 60 -112.47 22.82 -35.96
C SER A 60 -113.03 23.10 -37.36
N PHE A 61 -112.17 23.45 -38.32
CA PHE A 61 -112.58 23.73 -39.70
C PHE A 61 -113.13 22.49 -40.43
N ALA A 62 -112.56 21.32 -40.16
CA ALA A 62 -113.04 20.07 -40.72
C ALA A 62 -114.40 19.64 -40.15
N ARG A 63 -114.65 19.93 -38.86
CA ARG A 63 -115.97 19.76 -38.22
C ARG A 63 -117.02 20.64 -38.88
N ASN A 64 -116.72 21.92 -39.07
CA ASN A 64 -117.64 22.85 -39.74
C ASN A 64 -117.98 22.42 -41.18
N LEU A 65 -117.01 21.88 -41.92
CA LEU A 65 -117.27 21.34 -43.27
C LEU A 65 -118.10 20.05 -43.25
N LEU A 66 -117.93 19.20 -42.23
CA LEU A 66 -118.74 18.01 -42.04
C LEU A 66 -120.19 18.38 -41.68
N GLU A 67 -120.39 19.33 -40.77
CA GLU A 67 -121.71 19.83 -40.40
C GLU A 67 -122.43 20.44 -41.61
N ARG A 68 -121.70 21.21 -42.45
CA ARG A 68 -122.22 21.70 -43.74
C ARG A 68 -122.55 20.56 -44.70
N ALA A 69 -121.73 19.50 -44.77
CA ALA A 69 -122.00 18.34 -45.60
C ALA A 69 -123.31 17.64 -45.19
N GLU A 70 -123.53 17.47 -43.89
CA GLU A 70 -124.74 16.87 -43.31
C GLU A 70 -125.99 17.72 -43.55
N GLN A 71 -125.87 19.05 -43.43
CA GLN A 71 -126.95 19.99 -43.78
C GLN A 71 -127.29 19.95 -45.29
N THR A 72 -126.28 19.86 -46.17
CA THR A 72 -126.52 19.74 -47.62
C THR A 72 -127.07 18.38 -48.04
N GLU A 73 -126.73 17.30 -47.33
CA GLU A 73 -127.35 15.98 -47.53
C GLU A 73 -128.84 16.05 -47.18
N ALA A 74 -129.18 16.68 -46.04
CA ALA A 74 -130.57 16.87 -45.61
C ALA A 74 -131.38 17.76 -46.59
N ALA A 75 -130.73 18.70 -47.27
CA ALA A 75 -131.33 19.55 -48.30
C ALA A 75 -131.47 18.86 -49.68
N GLY A 76 -130.94 17.64 -49.86
CA GLY A 76 -131.06 16.85 -51.08
C GLY A 76 -129.98 17.10 -52.16
N ASP A 77 -129.03 18.00 -51.93
CA ASP A 77 -127.89 18.23 -52.84
C ASP A 77 -126.74 17.25 -52.54
N LEU A 78 -126.93 16.00 -52.98
CA LEU A 78 -126.00 14.90 -52.73
C LEU A 78 -124.62 15.12 -53.36
N GLY A 79 -124.54 15.83 -54.49
CA GLY A 79 -123.29 16.11 -55.18
C GLY A 79 -122.38 17.02 -54.36
N ARG A 80 -122.94 18.12 -53.84
CA ARG A 80 -122.23 19.06 -52.97
C ARG A 80 -121.89 18.46 -51.61
N ALA A 81 -122.79 17.68 -51.03
CA ALA A 81 -122.55 16.97 -49.76
C ALA A 81 -121.35 16.02 -49.85
N LEU A 82 -121.21 15.27 -50.95
CA LEU A 82 -120.08 14.37 -51.18
C LEU A 82 -118.74 15.12 -51.25
N ASP A 83 -118.70 16.27 -51.93
CA ASP A 83 -117.48 17.07 -52.04
C ASP A 83 -117.11 17.75 -50.72
N LEU A 84 -118.09 18.21 -49.93
CA LEU A 84 -117.87 18.73 -48.58
C LEU A 84 -117.33 17.66 -47.62
N ALA A 85 -117.88 16.44 -47.67
CA ALA A 85 -117.37 15.31 -46.88
C ALA A 85 -115.92 14.93 -47.25
N ARG A 86 -115.60 14.91 -48.55
CA ARG A 86 -114.22 14.70 -49.04
C ARG A 86 -113.29 15.84 -48.65
N ALA A 87 -113.77 17.08 -48.70
CA ALA A 87 -113.02 18.25 -48.27
C ALA A 87 -112.68 18.20 -46.78
N SER A 88 -113.65 17.85 -45.92
CA SER A 88 -113.42 17.66 -44.48
C SER A 88 -112.26 16.68 -44.20
N ARG A 89 -112.22 15.54 -44.90
CA ARG A 89 -111.12 14.57 -44.77
C ARG A 89 -109.77 15.10 -45.25
N ARG A 90 -109.74 15.82 -46.38
CA ARG A 90 -108.51 16.46 -46.90
C ARG A 90 -107.99 17.54 -45.96
N VAL A 91 -108.88 18.35 -45.38
CA VAL A 91 -108.54 19.38 -44.38
C VAL A 91 -107.86 18.74 -43.18
N LEU A 92 -108.41 17.65 -42.64
CA LEU A 92 -107.80 16.92 -41.53
C LEU A 92 -106.43 16.37 -41.90
N GLU A 93 -106.27 15.82 -43.11
CA GLU A 93 -104.99 15.31 -43.58
C GLU A 93 -103.94 16.43 -43.73
N ILE A 94 -104.33 17.58 -44.26
CA ILE A 94 -103.50 18.79 -44.37
C ILE A 94 -103.14 19.30 -42.97
N ALA A 95 -104.10 19.38 -42.05
CA ALA A 95 -103.87 19.81 -40.66
C ALA A 95 -102.91 18.88 -39.91
N ARG A 96 -103.07 17.56 -40.07
CA ARG A 96 -102.14 16.55 -39.50
C ARG A 96 -100.74 16.67 -40.09
N ARG A 97 -100.61 16.87 -41.40
CA ARG A 97 -99.29 17.06 -42.05
C ARG A 97 -98.65 18.36 -41.59
N LYS A 98 -99.42 19.45 -41.50
CA LYS A 98 -98.97 20.74 -40.98
C LYS A 98 -98.43 20.59 -39.56
N ALA A 99 -99.17 19.94 -38.66
CA ALA A 99 -98.72 19.67 -37.29
C ALA A 99 -97.40 18.89 -37.27
N ARG A 100 -97.30 17.78 -38.02
CA ARG A 100 -96.06 17.00 -38.13
C ARG A 100 -94.86 17.80 -38.65
N VAL A 101 -95.07 18.66 -39.65
CA VAL A 101 -94.01 19.51 -40.19
C VAL A 101 -93.58 20.57 -39.18
N VAL A 102 -94.51 21.15 -38.43
CA VAL A 102 -94.21 22.11 -37.35
C VAL A 102 -93.40 21.44 -36.24
N ASP A 103 -93.81 20.27 -35.78
CA ASP A 103 -93.08 19.51 -34.75
C ASP A 103 -91.69 19.11 -35.25
N ALA A 104 -91.57 18.66 -36.49
CA ALA A 104 -90.30 18.30 -37.10
C ALA A 104 -89.36 19.51 -37.26
N LEU A 105 -89.89 20.69 -37.59
CA LEU A 105 -89.12 21.94 -37.64
C LEU A 105 -88.65 22.36 -36.25
N ALA A 106 -89.52 22.33 -35.24
CA ALA A 106 -89.17 22.66 -33.85
C ALA A 106 -88.08 21.72 -33.31
N TYR A 107 -88.20 20.43 -33.59
CA TYR A 107 -87.18 19.45 -33.25
C TYR A 107 -85.85 19.71 -33.98
N ALA A 108 -85.90 20.00 -35.29
CA ALA A 108 -84.72 20.29 -36.08
C ALA A 108 -84.00 21.57 -35.61
N ASP A 109 -84.74 22.58 -35.12
CA ASP A 109 -84.20 23.78 -34.49
C ASP A 109 -83.48 23.48 -33.17
N ALA A 110 -84.07 22.63 -32.32
CA ALA A 110 -83.42 22.20 -31.08
C ALA A 110 -82.10 21.45 -31.35
N VAL A 111 -82.08 20.60 -32.38
CA VAL A 111 -80.87 19.90 -32.83
C VAL A 111 -79.83 20.88 -33.39
N LEU A 112 -80.25 21.87 -34.17
CA LEU A 112 -79.37 22.92 -34.69
C LEU A 112 -78.68 23.70 -33.56
N GLU A 113 -79.44 24.14 -32.56
CA GLU A 113 -78.88 24.86 -31.42
C GLU A 113 -77.91 23.98 -30.61
N GLY A 114 -78.23 22.69 -30.46
CA GLY A 114 -77.30 21.70 -29.90
C GLY A 114 -76.00 21.56 -30.72
N ALA A 115 -76.11 21.53 -32.05
CA ALA A 115 -74.97 21.42 -32.96
C ALA A 115 -74.11 22.69 -33.00
N LYS A 116 -74.71 23.88 -32.94
CA LYS A 116 -74.00 25.17 -32.80
C LYS A 116 -73.21 25.25 -31.50
N LYS A 117 -73.82 24.88 -30.37
CA LYS A 117 -73.13 24.78 -29.07
C LYS A 117 -71.99 23.77 -29.10
N ALA A 118 -72.13 22.71 -29.89
CA ALA A 118 -71.09 21.73 -30.15
C ALA A 118 -70.05 22.19 -31.20
N GLY A 119 -70.18 23.38 -31.79
CA GLY A 119 -69.21 23.91 -32.77
C GLY A 119 -69.15 23.13 -34.08
N ILE A 120 -70.25 22.47 -34.48
CA ILE A 120 -70.35 21.74 -35.74
C ILE A 120 -70.75 22.72 -36.84
N GLU A 121 -70.19 22.56 -38.04
CA GLU A 121 -70.60 23.34 -39.21
C GLU A 121 -72.06 23.04 -39.57
N THR A 122 -72.92 24.05 -39.44
CA THR A 122 -74.39 23.91 -39.56
C THR A 122 -74.98 24.60 -40.79
N LEU A 123 -74.17 25.28 -41.62
CA LEU A 123 -74.63 26.13 -42.73
C LEU A 123 -75.50 25.37 -43.74
N ALA A 124 -75.10 24.17 -44.14
CA ALA A 124 -75.89 23.36 -45.07
C ALA A 124 -77.23 22.91 -44.46
N PHE A 125 -77.27 22.63 -43.16
CA PHE A 125 -78.48 22.21 -42.46
C PHE A 125 -79.44 23.38 -42.20
N GLN A 126 -78.89 24.56 -41.88
CA GLN A 126 -79.64 25.81 -41.75
C GLN A 126 -80.35 26.18 -43.06
N ARG A 127 -79.60 26.19 -44.18
CA ARG A 127 -80.18 26.45 -45.52
C ARG A 127 -81.32 25.49 -45.85
N ASN A 128 -81.19 24.22 -45.47
CA ASN A 128 -82.23 23.23 -45.75
C ASN A 128 -83.45 23.38 -44.83
N ILE A 129 -83.30 23.76 -43.55
CA ILE A 129 -84.44 24.09 -42.68
C ILE A 129 -85.15 25.35 -43.17
N GLU A 130 -84.41 26.36 -43.63
CA GLU A 130 -84.99 27.54 -44.26
C GLU A 130 -85.77 27.19 -45.52
N GLN A 131 -85.25 26.28 -46.36
CA GLN A 131 -85.99 25.73 -47.49
C GLN A 131 -87.25 24.96 -47.07
N ALA A 132 -87.20 24.15 -46.01
CA ALA A 132 -88.37 23.48 -45.46
C ALA A 132 -89.42 24.48 -44.93
N ARG A 133 -88.99 25.56 -44.26
CA ARG A 133 -89.85 26.65 -43.81
C ARG A 133 -90.48 27.40 -44.98
N ALA A 134 -89.73 27.65 -46.04
CA ALA A 134 -90.25 28.27 -47.26
C ALA A 134 -91.32 27.39 -47.94
N LEU A 135 -91.11 26.06 -47.98
CA LEU A 135 -92.11 25.11 -48.49
C LEU A 135 -93.36 25.04 -47.59
N ALA A 136 -93.17 25.05 -46.26
CA ALA A 136 -94.27 25.08 -45.30
C ALA A 136 -95.08 26.39 -45.36
N GLY A 137 -94.41 27.54 -45.55
CA GLY A 137 -95.05 28.84 -45.76
C GLY A 137 -95.82 28.93 -47.08
N ARG A 138 -95.43 28.11 -48.08
CA ARG A 138 -96.19 27.91 -49.32
C ARG A 138 -97.28 26.84 -49.20
N SER A 139 -97.58 26.32 -48.01
CA SER A 139 -98.57 25.25 -47.79
C SER A 139 -98.25 23.90 -48.49
N ASP A 140 -97.03 23.70 -49.00
CA ASP A 140 -96.57 22.41 -49.54
C ASP A 140 -95.94 21.55 -48.43
N PHE A 141 -96.80 21.01 -47.57
CA PHE A 141 -96.39 20.19 -46.44
C PHE A 141 -95.78 18.85 -46.85
N VAL A 142 -96.07 18.35 -48.07
CA VAL A 142 -95.55 17.05 -48.56
C VAL A 142 -94.09 17.18 -48.94
N ALA A 143 -93.72 18.24 -49.67
CA ALA A 143 -92.33 18.50 -50.00
C ALA A 143 -91.51 18.85 -48.76
N ALA A 144 -92.07 19.67 -47.84
CA ALA A 144 -91.43 20.01 -46.57
C ALA A 144 -91.14 18.76 -45.72
N GLU A 145 -92.11 17.86 -45.55
CA GLU A 145 -91.93 16.62 -44.78
C GLU A 145 -90.88 15.70 -45.43
N ARG A 146 -90.87 15.55 -46.76
CA ARG A 146 -89.86 14.75 -47.47
C ARG A 146 -88.45 15.33 -47.33
N LEU A 147 -88.31 16.65 -47.35
CA LEU A 147 -87.04 17.33 -47.19
C LEU A 147 -86.52 17.15 -45.76
N LEU A 148 -87.36 17.37 -44.74
CA LEU A 148 -87.03 17.13 -43.33
C LEU A 148 -86.69 15.66 -43.03
N ARG A 149 -87.38 14.69 -43.65
CA ARG A 149 -87.06 13.26 -43.52
C ARG A 149 -85.72 12.89 -44.18
N ARG A 150 -85.42 13.44 -45.37
CA ARG A 150 -84.13 13.20 -46.07
C ARG A 150 -82.94 13.76 -45.29
N ILE A 151 -83.14 14.88 -44.61
CA ILE A 151 -82.16 15.56 -43.76
C ILE A 151 -81.85 14.78 -42.48
N SER A 152 -82.51 13.63 -42.25
CA SER A 152 -82.52 12.82 -41.03
C SER A 152 -81.42 13.16 -40.04
N ILE A 153 -81.87 13.64 -38.88
CA ILE A 153 -81.12 13.96 -37.66
C ILE A 153 -79.94 13.01 -37.38
N ARG A 154 -80.05 11.74 -37.81
CA ARG A 154 -78.97 10.74 -37.84
C ARG A 154 -77.65 11.26 -38.42
N THR A 155 -77.67 12.06 -39.48
CA THR A 155 -76.44 12.57 -40.11
C THR A 155 -75.71 13.62 -39.27
N LEU A 156 -76.47 14.44 -38.52
CA LEU A 156 -75.90 15.40 -37.57
C LEU A 156 -75.44 14.72 -36.28
N ASP A 157 -76.22 13.77 -35.76
CA ASP A 157 -75.83 13.00 -34.57
C ASP A 157 -74.55 12.18 -34.83
N GLN A 158 -74.42 11.54 -35.99
CA GLN A 158 -73.19 10.84 -36.39
C GLN A 158 -71.99 11.77 -36.55
N ARG A 159 -72.20 13.02 -36.99
CA ARG A 159 -71.12 14.03 -37.06
C ARG A 159 -70.74 14.50 -35.65
N ARG A 160 -71.74 14.72 -34.79
CA ARG A 160 -71.54 15.11 -33.39
C ARG A 160 -70.80 14.03 -32.60
N GLU A 161 -71.19 12.77 -32.74
CA GLU A 161 -70.51 11.63 -32.13
C GLU A 161 -69.06 11.54 -32.59
N ARG A 162 -68.78 11.67 -33.89
CA ARG A 162 -67.40 11.70 -34.41
C ARG A 162 -66.54 12.81 -33.80
N VAL A 163 -67.09 14.03 -33.66
CA VAL A 163 -66.37 15.15 -33.05
C VAL A 163 -66.10 14.89 -31.57
N LEU A 164 -67.10 14.39 -30.82
CA LEU A 164 -66.96 14.11 -29.39
C LEU A 164 -66.02 12.92 -29.14
N GLN A 165 -66.08 11.88 -29.98
CA GLN A 165 -65.14 10.77 -29.98
C GLN A 165 -63.71 11.28 -30.21
N GLY A 166 -63.49 12.15 -31.19
CA GLY A 166 -62.18 12.75 -31.42
C GLY A 166 -61.67 13.59 -30.23
N ILE A 167 -62.55 14.18 -29.40
CA ILE A 167 -62.16 14.86 -28.15
C ILE A 167 -61.72 13.85 -27.09
N VAL A 168 -62.44 12.74 -26.94
CA VAL A 168 -62.08 11.65 -26.00
C VAL A 168 -60.77 10.98 -26.42
N GLU A 169 -60.55 10.74 -27.71
CA GLU A 169 -59.30 10.20 -28.25
C GLU A 169 -58.11 11.15 -28.01
N LYS A 170 -58.32 12.47 -28.17
CA LYS A 170 -57.30 13.47 -27.81
C LYS A 170 -56.99 13.47 -26.31
N ALA A 171 -58.01 13.35 -25.46
CA ALA A 171 -57.81 13.21 -24.03
C ALA A 171 -57.02 11.93 -23.70
N GLN A 172 -57.32 10.82 -24.38
CA GLN A 172 -56.61 9.55 -24.22
C GLN A 172 -55.15 9.64 -24.61
N ALA A 173 -54.84 10.26 -25.75
CA ALA A 173 -53.47 10.50 -26.16
C ALA A 173 -52.70 11.35 -25.12
N ARG A 174 -53.36 12.34 -24.50
CA ARG A 174 -52.74 13.17 -23.46
C ARG A 174 -52.51 12.43 -22.15
N VAL A 175 -53.45 11.60 -21.72
CA VAL A 175 -53.32 10.74 -20.52
C VAL A 175 -52.19 9.73 -20.75
N GLN A 176 -52.17 9.05 -21.89
CA GLN A 176 -51.11 8.10 -22.24
C GLN A 176 -49.73 8.76 -22.26
N TYR A 177 -49.63 9.95 -22.84
CA TYR A 177 -48.38 10.71 -22.87
C TYR A 177 -47.90 11.15 -21.48
N ALA A 178 -48.82 11.46 -20.55
CA ALA A 178 -48.48 11.73 -19.15
C ALA A 178 -47.97 10.47 -18.44
N LYS A 179 -48.57 9.30 -18.73
CA LYS A 179 -48.19 7.99 -18.20
C LYS A 179 -46.80 7.56 -18.66
N GLU A 180 -46.50 7.70 -19.96
CA GLU A 180 -45.17 7.44 -20.53
C GLU A 180 -44.08 8.34 -19.92
N ARG A 181 -44.46 9.52 -19.44
CA ARG A 181 -43.58 10.47 -18.74
C ARG A 181 -43.48 10.21 -17.24
N GLY A 182 -44.09 9.14 -16.73
CA GLY A 182 -44.03 8.73 -15.33
C GLY A 182 -44.97 9.49 -14.38
N GLY A 183 -45.98 10.20 -14.89
CA GLY A 183 -46.99 10.81 -14.03
C GLY A 183 -47.99 9.78 -13.50
N ASN A 184 -48.46 9.94 -12.26
CA ASN A 184 -49.62 9.17 -11.77
C ASN A 184 -50.87 9.66 -12.50
N VAL A 185 -51.48 8.80 -13.31
CA VAL A 185 -52.63 9.15 -14.17
C VAL A 185 -53.94 8.54 -13.70
N GLU A 186 -54.01 7.87 -12.54
CA GLU A 186 -55.21 7.20 -12.03
C GLU A 186 -56.47 8.10 -12.11
N ASP A 187 -56.42 9.26 -11.45
CA ASP A 187 -57.48 10.27 -11.50
C ASP A 187 -57.89 10.75 -12.91
N ALA A 188 -56.92 10.79 -13.83
CA ALA A 188 -57.15 11.24 -15.20
C ALA A 188 -57.74 10.11 -16.06
N GLU A 189 -57.36 8.86 -15.79
CA GLU A 189 -57.93 7.65 -16.36
C GLU A 189 -59.39 7.48 -15.91
N ASP A 190 -59.72 7.78 -14.65
CA ASP A 190 -61.09 7.76 -14.13
C ASP A 190 -62.01 8.72 -14.88
N HIS A 191 -61.64 10.00 -14.99
CA HIS A 191 -62.43 10.98 -15.75
C HIS A 191 -62.52 10.65 -17.23
N LEU A 192 -61.52 9.96 -17.77
CA LEU A 192 -61.55 9.50 -19.15
C LEU A 192 -62.48 8.30 -19.32
N ALA A 193 -62.52 7.37 -18.36
CA ALA A 193 -63.48 6.28 -18.33
C ALA A 193 -64.91 6.82 -18.21
N GLU A 194 -65.15 7.80 -17.34
CA GLU A 194 -66.42 8.52 -17.24
C GLU A 194 -66.80 9.20 -18.57
N ALA A 195 -65.86 9.84 -19.26
CA ALA A 195 -66.10 10.46 -20.57
C ALA A 195 -66.46 9.43 -21.65
N ARG A 196 -65.83 8.24 -21.64
CA ARG A 196 -66.16 7.12 -22.53
C ARG A 196 -67.55 6.55 -22.23
N ASN A 197 -67.89 6.40 -20.95
CA ASN A 197 -69.22 5.95 -20.52
C ASN A 197 -70.30 6.98 -20.93
N ALA A 198 -70.03 8.28 -20.77
CA ALA A 198 -70.92 9.33 -21.23
C ALA A 198 -71.09 9.34 -22.77
N LEU A 199 -70.06 8.97 -23.54
CA LEU A 199 -70.17 8.76 -24.99
C LEU A 199 -71.07 7.56 -25.32
N ALA A 200 -70.91 6.43 -24.63
CA ALA A 200 -71.71 5.22 -24.82
C ALA A 200 -73.19 5.44 -24.46
N LEU A 201 -73.46 6.17 -23.37
CA LEU A 201 -74.82 6.53 -22.93
C LEU A 201 -75.40 7.74 -23.67
N ARG A 202 -74.66 8.31 -24.63
CA ARG A 202 -75.05 9.51 -25.43
C ARG A 202 -75.35 10.76 -24.59
N GLU A 203 -74.72 10.88 -23.42
CA GLU A 203 -74.77 12.05 -22.56
C GLU A 203 -73.81 13.15 -23.03
N TYR A 204 -74.03 13.66 -24.24
CA TYR A 204 -73.08 14.54 -24.95
C TYR A 204 -72.68 15.82 -24.21
N HIS A 205 -73.48 16.28 -23.24
CA HIS A 205 -73.20 17.47 -22.44
C HIS A 205 -72.06 17.26 -21.43
N ARG A 206 -71.84 16.03 -20.96
CA ARG A 206 -70.81 15.71 -19.95
C ARG A 206 -69.44 15.39 -20.54
N ILE A 207 -69.39 14.98 -21.81
CA ILE A 207 -68.16 14.48 -22.45
C ILE A 207 -67.06 15.55 -22.49
N ARG A 208 -67.38 16.78 -22.91
CA ARG A 208 -66.41 17.88 -22.97
C ARG A 208 -65.80 18.24 -21.62
N PRO A 209 -66.60 18.51 -20.55
CA PRO A 209 -66.03 18.84 -19.25
C PRO A 209 -65.27 17.68 -18.61
N LEU A 210 -65.68 16.42 -18.84
CA LEU A 210 -64.92 15.26 -18.35
C LEU A 210 -63.59 15.10 -19.09
N ALA A 211 -63.59 15.22 -20.43
CA ALA A 211 -62.38 15.17 -21.23
C ALA A 211 -61.41 16.32 -20.91
N SER A 212 -61.91 17.54 -20.66
CA SER A 212 -61.05 18.65 -20.25
C SER A 212 -60.43 18.43 -18.88
N LYS A 213 -61.22 17.95 -17.89
CA LYS A 213 -60.70 17.59 -16.57
C LYS A 213 -59.64 16.49 -16.63
N ALA A 214 -59.86 15.46 -17.46
CA ALA A 214 -58.88 14.40 -17.68
C ALA A 214 -57.56 14.97 -18.25
N ILE A 215 -57.64 15.87 -19.24
CA ILE A 215 -56.45 16.53 -19.81
C ILE A 215 -55.73 17.39 -18.78
N GLU A 216 -56.47 18.20 -18.00
CA GLU A 216 -55.89 19.08 -16.98
C GLU A 216 -55.16 18.29 -15.90
N LYS A 217 -55.79 17.23 -15.36
CA LYS A 217 -55.16 16.36 -14.37
C LYS A 217 -53.94 15.64 -14.95
N ALA A 218 -54.01 15.13 -16.17
CA ALA A 218 -52.87 14.49 -16.84
C ALA A 218 -51.71 15.47 -17.07
N ASP A 219 -51.97 16.70 -17.52
CA ASP A 219 -50.93 17.71 -17.74
C ASP A 219 -50.32 18.19 -16.42
N ALA A 220 -51.09 18.28 -15.33
CA ALA A 220 -50.58 18.61 -14.00
C ALA A 220 -49.64 17.51 -13.47
N GLN A 221 -50.05 16.25 -13.57
CA GLN A 221 -49.24 15.11 -13.13
C GLN A 221 -47.97 14.95 -13.97
N ARG A 222 -48.05 15.20 -15.28
CA ARG A 222 -46.86 15.26 -16.14
C ARG A 222 -45.87 16.35 -15.69
N LYS A 223 -46.37 17.54 -15.32
CA LYS A 223 -45.51 18.64 -14.82
C LYS A 223 -44.88 18.28 -13.49
N TYR A 224 -45.65 17.65 -12.59
CA TYR A 224 -45.15 17.15 -11.31
C TYR A 224 -44.03 16.12 -11.49
N ALA A 225 -44.25 15.05 -12.25
CA ALA A 225 -43.24 14.02 -12.50
C ALA A 225 -41.97 14.60 -13.15
N ARG A 226 -42.12 15.52 -14.11
CA ARG A 226 -40.97 16.21 -14.70
C ARG A 226 -40.20 17.03 -13.67
N ALA A 227 -40.88 17.75 -12.79
CA ALA A 227 -40.23 18.54 -11.75
C ALA A 227 -39.55 17.66 -10.70
N GLU A 228 -40.19 16.57 -10.29
CA GLU A 228 -39.65 15.58 -9.37
C GLU A 228 -38.36 14.96 -9.93
N THR A 229 -38.36 14.48 -11.18
CA THR A 229 -37.15 13.93 -11.80
C THR A 229 -35.97 14.92 -11.87
N ILE A 230 -36.24 16.22 -12.01
CA ILE A 230 -35.20 17.26 -11.97
C ILE A 230 -34.62 17.38 -10.56
N LEU A 231 -35.48 17.36 -9.54
CA LEU A 231 -35.06 17.43 -8.14
C LEU A 231 -34.33 16.18 -7.69
N ASP A 232 -34.75 14.99 -8.13
CA ASP A 232 -34.09 13.73 -7.81
C ASP A 232 -32.66 13.70 -8.36
N ARG A 233 -32.46 14.16 -9.60
CA ARG A 233 -31.12 14.29 -10.18
C ARG A 233 -30.27 15.28 -9.39
N ALA A 234 -30.81 16.45 -9.05
CA ALA A 234 -30.07 17.43 -8.27
C ALA A 234 -29.79 16.95 -6.83
N ALA A 235 -30.69 16.16 -6.23
CA ALA A 235 -30.47 15.51 -4.94
C ALA A 235 -29.39 14.43 -5.02
N ALA A 236 -29.38 13.62 -6.09
CA ALA A 236 -28.31 12.66 -6.34
C ALA A 236 -26.95 13.35 -6.50
N ASP A 237 -26.89 14.49 -7.19
CA ASP A 237 -25.67 15.30 -7.33
C ASP A 237 -25.18 15.82 -5.96
N VAL A 238 -26.09 16.24 -5.07
CA VAL A 238 -25.78 16.66 -3.70
C VAL A 238 -25.25 15.50 -2.86
N GLU A 239 -25.91 14.33 -2.90
CA GLU A 239 -25.45 13.16 -2.15
C GLU A 239 -24.10 12.63 -2.67
N ALA A 240 -23.85 12.68 -3.99
CA ALA A 240 -22.54 12.38 -4.55
C ALA A 240 -21.47 13.35 -4.02
N ALA A 241 -21.74 14.66 -4.07
CA ALA A 241 -20.82 15.66 -3.54
C ALA A 241 -20.56 15.50 -2.03
N ARG A 242 -21.56 15.03 -1.26
CA ARG A 242 -21.41 14.71 0.16
C ARG A 242 -20.43 13.56 0.38
N ARG A 243 -20.49 12.50 -0.44
CA ARG A 243 -19.53 11.38 -0.37
C ARG A 243 -18.11 11.84 -0.70
N ASP A 244 -17.98 12.80 -1.60
CA ASP A 244 -16.70 13.43 -1.97
C ASP A 244 -16.18 14.42 -0.90
N GLY A 245 -16.87 14.57 0.24
CA GLY A 245 -16.47 15.48 1.32
C GLY A 245 -16.69 16.97 1.01
N VAL A 246 -17.49 17.30 0.00
CA VAL A 246 -17.78 18.69 -0.39
C VAL A 246 -18.80 19.32 0.56
N ASN A 247 -18.67 20.62 0.84
CA ASN A 247 -19.67 21.34 1.62
C ASN A 247 -20.98 21.49 0.84
N ILE A 248 -22.03 20.81 1.30
CA ILE A 248 -23.35 20.78 0.66
C ILE A 248 -24.38 21.76 1.28
N ALA A 249 -24.00 22.57 2.27
CA ALA A 249 -24.95 23.34 3.07
C ALA A 249 -25.84 24.27 2.23
N GLU A 250 -25.25 25.05 1.31
CA GLU A 250 -25.98 25.95 0.43
C GLU A 250 -26.84 25.21 -0.59
N ALA A 251 -26.26 24.19 -1.25
CA ALA A 251 -26.98 23.37 -2.22
C ALA A 251 -28.20 22.68 -1.59
N ARG A 252 -28.06 22.19 -0.35
CA ARG A 252 -29.15 21.57 0.41
C ARG A 252 -30.24 22.58 0.77
N LYS A 253 -29.88 23.80 1.17
CA LYS A 253 -30.85 24.88 1.42
C LYS A 253 -31.69 25.19 0.17
N VAL A 254 -31.04 25.30 -0.98
CA VAL A 254 -31.72 25.55 -2.26
C VAL A 254 -32.60 24.36 -2.68
N LEU A 255 -32.14 23.12 -2.47
CA LEU A 255 -32.96 21.94 -2.73
C LEU A 255 -34.20 21.87 -1.83
N THR A 256 -34.09 22.27 -0.56
CA THR A 256 -35.26 22.35 0.33
C THR A 256 -36.27 23.35 -0.20
N GLN A 257 -35.84 24.54 -0.64
CA GLN A 257 -36.72 25.52 -1.28
C GLN A 257 -37.39 24.96 -2.54
N ALA A 258 -36.65 24.18 -3.33
CA ALA A 258 -37.18 23.57 -4.55
C ALA A 258 -38.20 22.45 -4.26
N ARG A 259 -38.00 21.68 -3.19
CA ARG A 259 -38.98 20.70 -2.69
C ARG A 259 -40.24 21.37 -2.15
N ASP A 260 -40.10 22.50 -1.46
CA ASP A 260 -41.25 23.28 -1.00
C ASP A 260 -42.03 23.88 -2.18
N ALA A 261 -41.35 24.34 -3.23
CA ALA A 261 -41.98 24.78 -4.47
C ALA A 261 -42.74 23.64 -5.17
N LEU A 262 -42.19 22.41 -5.19
CA LEU A 262 -42.86 21.22 -5.71
C LEU A 262 -44.16 20.94 -4.93
N ARG A 263 -44.12 20.98 -3.59
CA ARG A 263 -45.30 20.77 -2.73
C ARG A 263 -46.39 21.82 -2.95
N ARG A 264 -46.01 23.06 -3.27
CA ARG A 264 -46.95 24.16 -3.58
C ARG A 264 -47.47 24.13 -5.02
N GLY A 265 -46.97 23.22 -5.88
CA GLY A 265 -47.36 23.13 -7.28
C GLY A 265 -46.77 24.22 -8.19
N VAL A 266 -45.73 24.94 -7.73
CA VAL A 266 -45.07 25.98 -8.52
C VAL A 266 -43.91 25.36 -9.30
N TYR A 267 -44.22 24.82 -10.50
CA TYR A 267 -43.25 24.05 -11.28
C TYR A 267 -42.24 24.89 -12.07
N ALA A 268 -42.50 26.19 -12.26
CA ALA A 268 -41.66 27.07 -13.08
C ALA A 268 -40.28 27.34 -12.43
N ASP A 269 -40.24 27.43 -11.10
CA ASP A 269 -39.03 27.79 -10.36
C ASP A 269 -38.09 26.61 -10.13
N ILE A 270 -38.62 25.37 -10.23
CA ILE A 270 -37.89 24.14 -9.89
C ILE A 270 -36.63 23.94 -10.75
N PRO A 271 -36.65 24.11 -12.08
CA PRO A 271 -35.43 24.03 -12.89
C PRO A 271 -34.38 25.08 -12.50
N VAL A 272 -34.80 26.29 -12.15
CA VAL A 272 -33.90 27.39 -11.76
C VAL A 272 -33.25 27.11 -10.40
N LEU A 273 -34.05 26.65 -9.43
CA LEU A 273 -33.55 26.28 -8.11
C LEU A 273 -32.63 25.06 -8.19
N ALA A 274 -32.97 24.05 -9.01
CA ALA A 274 -32.10 22.89 -9.22
C ALA A 274 -30.77 23.28 -9.88
N GLN A 275 -30.78 24.19 -10.86
CA GLN A 275 -29.56 24.74 -11.45
C GLN A 275 -28.74 25.54 -10.44
N ARG A 276 -29.39 26.36 -9.60
CA ARG A 276 -28.70 27.12 -8.54
C ARG A 276 -28.05 26.18 -7.52
N ALA A 277 -28.72 25.11 -7.12
CA ALA A 277 -28.15 24.09 -6.24
C ALA A 277 -26.89 23.45 -6.88
N ARG A 278 -26.96 23.08 -8.17
CA ARG A 278 -25.80 22.56 -8.91
C ARG A 278 -24.67 23.56 -9.04
N GLY A 279 -24.97 24.84 -9.30
CA GLY A 279 -23.98 25.91 -9.33
C GLY A 279 -23.23 26.05 -8.01
N SER A 280 -23.96 26.06 -6.89
CA SER A 280 -23.35 26.09 -5.55
C SER A 280 -22.48 24.85 -5.26
N LEU A 281 -22.88 23.66 -5.74
CA LEU A 281 -22.04 22.47 -5.64
C LEU A 281 -20.75 22.57 -6.46
N GLN A 282 -20.82 23.12 -7.68
CA GLN A 282 -19.63 23.30 -8.51
C GLN A 282 -18.65 24.29 -7.88
N GLU A 283 -19.16 25.37 -7.29
CA GLU A 283 -18.35 26.32 -6.55
C GLU A 283 -17.72 25.67 -5.30
N ALA A 284 -18.51 24.93 -4.52
CA ALA A 284 -18.01 24.20 -3.36
C ALA A 284 -16.94 23.16 -3.74
N ARG A 285 -17.09 22.45 -4.87
CA ARG A 285 -16.07 21.54 -5.41
C ARG A 285 -14.79 22.26 -5.79
N ARG A 286 -14.89 23.45 -6.40
CA ARG A 286 -13.70 24.26 -6.73
C ARG A 286 -12.99 24.73 -5.48
N TYR A 287 -13.74 25.16 -4.46
CA TYR A 287 -13.21 25.52 -3.15
C TYR A 287 -12.48 24.33 -2.51
N THR A 288 -13.10 23.14 -2.43
CA THR A 288 -12.45 21.99 -1.77
C THR A 288 -11.16 21.58 -2.45
N VAL A 289 -11.12 21.54 -3.79
CA VAL A 289 -9.87 21.19 -4.49
C VAL A 289 -8.78 22.24 -4.27
N ALA A 290 -9.14 23.53 -4.24
CA ALA A 290 -8.17 24.60 -3.97
C ALA A 290 -7.67 24.56 -2.52
N ASP A 291 -8.57 24.36 -1.55
CA ASP A 291 -8.26 24.27 -0.12
C ASP A 291 -7.40 23.04 0.23
N VAL A 292 -7.67 21.88 -0.37
CA VAL A 292 -6.85 20.67 -0.19
C VAL A 292 -5.41 20.91 -0.67
N GLY A 293 -5.25 21.45 -1.89
CA GLY A 293 -3.91 21.75 -2.42
C GLY A 293 -3.16 22.77 -1.56
N LEU A 294 -3.84 23.82 -1.09
CA LEU A 294 -3.25 24.80 -0.18
C LEU A 294 -2.82 24.18 1.16
N ARG A 295 -3.65 23.31 1.74
CA ARG A 295 -3.34 22.62 3.00
C ARG A 295 -2.19 21.63 2.86
N GLU A 296 -2.06 20.97 1.71
CA GLU A 296 -0.91 20.09 1.44
C GLU A 296 0.40 20.89 1.40
N SER A 297 0.45 21.97 0.61
CA SER A 297 1.62 22.85 0.57
C SER A 297 1.97 23.44 1.94
N ALA A 298 0.96 23.84 2.73
CA ALA A 298 1.17 24.34 4.09
C ALA A 298 1.69 23.27 5.05
N ARG A 299 1.23 22.01 4.92
CA ARG A 299 1.74 20.88 5.73
C ARG A 299 3.19 20.57 5.38
N GLU A 300 3.58 20.63 4.11
CA GLU A 300 4.96 20.43 3.70
C GLU A 300 5.86 21.55 4.23
N ALA A 301 5.45 22.81 4.09
CA ALA A 301 6.17 23.95 4.66
C ALA A 301 6.37 23.79 6.18
N ALA A 302 5.33 23.38 6.91
CA ALA A 302 5.42 23.13 8.34
C ALA A 302 6.35 21.96 8.70
N ARG A 303 6.42 20.91 7.88
CA ARG A 303 7.34 19.78 8.08
C ARG A 303 8.79 20.21 7.89
N GLU A 304 9.10 20.95 6.83
CA GLU A 304 10.45 21.44 6.58
C GLU A 304 10.89 22.48 7.62
N ARG A 305 9.97 23.34 8.08
CA ARG A 305 10.23 24.23 9.22
C ARG A 305 10.66 23.50 10.48
N ARG A 306 10.00 22.39 10.81
CA ARG A 306 10.37 21.57 11.99
C ARG A 306 11.77 20.97 11.88
N LYS A 307 12.30 20.82 10.66
CA LYS A 307 13.68 20.41 10.40
C LYS A 307 14.67 21.58 10.47
N GLY A 308 14.22 22.80 10.75
CA GLY A 308 15.05 24.00 10.81
C GLY A 308 15.24 24.73 9.49
N VAL A 309 14.54 24.35 8.42
CA VAL A 309 14.60 25.03 7.12
C VAL A 309 13.86 26.38 7.19
N ASP A 310 14.49 27.44 6.66
CA ASP A 310 13.85 28.76 6.51
C ASP A 310 12.82 28.74 5.36
N VAL A 311 11.54 28.65 5.74
CA VAL A 311 10.39 28.63 4.83
C VAL A 311 9.62 29.95 4.79
N SER A 312 10.20 31.06 5.27
CA SER A 312 9.55 32.38 5.34
C SER A 312 8.97 32.86 4.00
N GLY A 313 9.70 32.65 2.90
CA GLY A 313 9.24 32.99 1.54
C GLY A 313 8.03 32.17 1.10
N ALA A 314 8.00 30.87 1.41
CA ALA A 314 6.87 30.01 1.08
C ALA A 314 5.62 30.38 1.89
N GLU A 315 5.79 30.82 3.14
CA GLU A 315 4.68 31.24 4.00
C GLU A 315 4.01 32.51 3.54
N ALA A 316 4.78 33.49 3.07
CA ALA A 316 4.20 34.69 2.45
C ALA A 316 3.30 34.33 1.25
N ILE A 317 3.75 33.36 0.43
CA ILE A 317 2.96 32.86 -0.72
C ILE A 317 1.70 32.10 -0.23
N LEU A 318 1.82 31.30 0.83
CA LEU A 318 0.67 30.59 1.42
C LEU A 318 -0.36 31.57 2.02
N ASP A 319 0.09 32.65 2.64
CA ASP A 319 -0.79 33.71 3.17
C ASP A 319 -1.54 34.41 2.04
N ASP A 320 -0.86 34.73 0.95
CA ASP A 320 -1.49 35.32 -0.25
C ASP A 320 -2.45 34.33 -0.93
N ALA A 321 -2.11 33.03 -0.94
CA ALA A 321 -3.02 31.99 -1.40
C ALA A 321 -4.26 31.88 -0.50
N GLY A 322 -4.12 32.08 0.81
CA GLY A 322 -5.24 32.17 1.76
C GLY A 322 -6.16 33.36 1.46
N LYS A 323 -5.59 34.54 1.18
CA LYS A 323 -6.37 35.72 0.75
C LYS A 323 -7.09 35.47 -0.58
N ALA A 324 -6.41 34.85 -1.55
CA ALA A 324 -7.01 34.48 -2.83
C ALA A 324 -8.14 33.45 -2.68
N LEU A 325 -8.02 32.52 -1.73
CA LEU A 325 -9.07 31.55 -1.39
C LEU A 325 -10.30 32.24 -0.80
N ALA A 326 -10.11 33.22 0.09
CA ALA A 326 -11.18 34.05 0.63
C ALA A 326 -11.88 34.90 -0.46
N ALA A 327 -11.10 35.40 -1.44
CA ALA A 327 -11.62 36.13 -2.60
C ALA A 327 -12.26 35.24 -3.69
N LYS A 328 -12.30 33.91 -3.49
CA LYS A 328 -12.82 32.90 -4.44
C LYS A 328 -12.08 32.84 -5.78
N GLU A 329 -10.82 33.27 -5.81
CA GLU A 329 -9.97 33.23 -6.99
C GLU A 329 -9.26 31.86 -7.11
N TYR A 330 -10.04 30.79 -7.26
CA TYR A 330 -9.54 29.40 -7.16
C TYR A 330 -8.39 29.05 -8.12
N GLY A 331 -8.34 29.70 -9.29
CA GLY A 331 -7.23 29.54 -10.24
C GLY A 331 -5.91 30.08 -9.69
N ARG A 332 -5.93 31.26 -9.07
CA ARG A 332 -4.75 31.85 -8.43
C ARG A 332 -4.31 31.05 -7.22
N VAL A 333 -5.24 30.54 -6.41
CA VAL A 333 -4.90 29.68 -5.25
C VAL A 333 -4.07 28.47 -5.67
N ARG A 334 -4.43 27.81 -6.78
CA ARG A 334 -3.68 26.64 -7.28
C ARG A 334 -2.28 27.01 -7.76
N ALA A 335 -2.13 28.15 -8.44
CA ALA A 335 -0.82 28.65 -8.87
C ALA A 335 0.04 28.96 -7.65
N LEU A 336 -0.47 29.76 -6.71
CA LEU A 336 0.25 30.14 -5.49
C LEU A 336 0.57 28.92 -4.60
N ALA A 337 -0.32 27.93 -4.50
CA ALA A 337 -0.03 26.70 -3.74
C ALA A 337 1.12 25.90 -4.38
N LYS A 338 1.22 25.89 -5.71
CA LYS A 338 2.34 25.28 -6.43
C LYS A 338 3.63 26.09 -6.24
N ASP A 339 3.56 27.42 -6.36
CA ASP A 339 4.71 28.30 -6.17
C ASP A 339 5.26 28.20 -4.74
N ALA A 340 4.37 28.11 -3.74
CA ALA A 340 4.75 27.85 -2.34
C ALA A 340 5.46 26.50 -2.19
N HIS A 341 4.95 25.45 -2.84
CA HIS A 341 5.56 24.12 -2.81
C HIS A 341 6.97 24.11 -3.44
N ASP A 342 7.11 24.77 -4.59
CA ASP A 342 8.40 24.91 -5.26
C ASP A 342 9.39 25.75 -4.41
N ALA A 343 8.91 26.80 -3.75
CA ALA A 343 9.69 27.59 -2.80
C ALA A 343 10.15 26.78 -1.56
N VAL A 344 9.30 25.91 -1.00
CA VAL A 344 9.69 24.99 0.09
C VAL A 344 10.79 24.03 -0.37
N ARG A 345 10.68 23.48 -1.59
CA ARG A 345 11.71 22.59 -2.15
C ARG A 345 13.03 23.32 -2.36
N GLU A 346 12.99 24.55 -2.85
CA GLU A 346 14.19 25.37 -3.04
C GLU A 346 14.88 25.66 -1.70
N ALA A 347 14.10 26.06 -0.69
CA ALA A 347 14.59 26.31 0.66
C ALA A 347 15.22 25.05 1.29
N SER A 348 14.57 23.90 1.17
CA SER A 348 15.10 22.62 1.67
C SER A 348 16.42 22.26 0.98
N ARG A 349 16.53 22.47 -0.34
CA ARG A 349 17.79 22.26 -1.09
C ARG A 349 18.88 23.23 -0.66
N LEU A 350 18.55 24.50 -0.42
CA LEU A 350 19.52 25.49 0.08
C LEU A 350 20.03 25.08 1.46
N GLN A 351 19.15 24.59 2.34
CA GLN A 351 19.56 24.11 3.66
C GLN A 351 20.52 22.91 3.55
N THR A 352 20.23 21.92 2.70
CA THR A 352 21.16 20.79 2.50
C THR A 352 22.54 21.22 2.05
N VAL A 353 22.64 22.29 1.24
CA VAL A 353 23.92 22.86 0.81
C VAL A 353 24.60 23.59 1.97
N ARG A 354 23.86 24.31 2.81
CA ARG A 354 24.41 24.97 4.01
C ARG A 354 24.94 23.97 5.02
N ASP A 355 24.21 22.87 5.26
CA ASP A 355 24.64 21.82 6.19
C ASP A 355 25.92 21.13 5.66
N ALA A 356 25.98 20.86 4.35
CA ALA A 356 27.19 20.33 3.71
C ALA A 356 28.35 21.33 3.72
N PHE A 357 28.06 22.63 3.60
CA PHE A 357 29.08 23.66 3.73
C PHE A 357 29.63 23.73 5.16
N ALA A 358 28.77 23.66 6.18
CA ALA A 358 29.19 23.60 7.58
C ALA A 358 30.05 22.36 7.87
N SER A 359 29.71 21.19 7.34
CA SER A 359 30.57 20.01 7.49
C SER A 359 31.93 20.18 6.82
N LEU A 360 31.97 20.81 5.64
CA LEU A 360 33.22 21.10 4.93
C LEU A 360 34.08 22.15 5.66
N GLN A 361 33.48 23.06 6.42
CA GLN A 361 34.22 23.98 7.28
C GLN A 361 34.93 23.24 8.41
N VAL A 362 34.28 22.24 9.01
CA VAL A 362 34.93 21.35 9.99
C VAL A 362 36.06 20.56 9.34
N ASP A 363 35.83 20.00 8.14
CA ASP A 363 36.90 19.31 7.39
C ASP A 363 38.11 20.23 7.11
N ALA A 364 37.88 21.54 6.94
CA ALA A 364 38.95 22.54 6.77
C ALA A 364 39.74 22.81 8.04
N GLU A 365 39.06 22.80 9.19
CA GLU A 365 39.72 22.90 10.50
C GLU A 365 40.55 21.66 10.78
N ASP A 366 40.00 20.47 10.52
CA ASP A 366 40.71 19.19 10.66
C ASP A 366 41.96 19.14 9.77
N LEU A 367 41.87 19.56 8.51
CA LEU A 367 43.00 19.62 7.60
C LEU A 367 44.09 20.61 8.07
N ARG A 368 43.69 21.75 8.65
CA ARG A 368 44.60 22.73 9.24
C ARG A 368 45.30 22.17 10.49
N ASP A 369 44.58 21.45 11.34
CA ASP A 369 45.14 20.84 12.55
C ASP A 369 46.12 19.70 12.24
N LEU A 370 45.88 18.97 11.14
CA LEU A 370 46.79 17.96 10.59
C LEU A 370 48.02 18.59 9.92
N GLY A 371 47.94 19.85 9.47
CA GLY A 371 49.01 20.52 8.74
C GLY A 371 49.12 20.07 7.27
N ALA A 372 48.02 19.61 6.68
CA ALA A 372 47.94 19.29 5.27
C ALA A 372 47.89 20.56 4.41
N ASP A 373 48.54 20.56 3.24
CA ASP A 373 48.41 21.65 2.27
C ASP A 373 47.05 21.57 1.58
N ALA A 374 46.18 22.54 1.90
CA ALA A 374 44.78 22.57 1.48
C ALA A 374 44.41 23.85 0.72
N ALA A 375 45.37 24.54 0.09
CA ALA A 375 45.12 25.84 -0.57
C ALA A 375 43.98 25.80 -1.62
N ASP A 376 43.94 24.76 -2.46
CA ASP A 376 42.88 24.58 -3.46
C ASP A 376 41.50 24.37 -2.82
N PHE A 377 41.47 23.64 -1.70
CA PHE A 377 40.24 23.38 -0.95
C PHE A 377 39.71 24.66 -0.29
N GLU A 378 40.59 25.45 0.36
CA GLU A 378 40.24 26.73 0.97
C GLU A 378 39.70 27.72 -0.07
N GLN A 379 40.31 27.79 -1.25
CA GLN A 379 39.83 28.63 -2.34
C GLN A 379 38.43 28.22 -2.82
N ILE A 380 38.16 26.91 -2.92
CA ILE A 380 36.83 26.39 -3.26
C ILE A 380 35.80 26.74 -2.18
N LEU A 381 36.17 26.75 -0.90
CA LEU A 381 35.27 27.18 0.18
C LEU A 381 34.91 28.66 0.10
N VAL A 382 35.85 29.52 -0.30
CA VAL A 382 35.58 30.95 -0.53
C VAL A 382 34.57 31.12 -1.67
N ASP A 383 34.75 30.40 -2.78
CA ASP A 383 33.83 30.45 -3.91
C ASP A 383 32.45 29.85 -3.57
N LEU A 384 32.43 28.79 -2.76
CA LEU A 384 31.19 28.19 -2.23
C LEU A 384 30.45 29.17 -1.31
N THR A 385 31.16 29.95 -0.49
CA THR A 385 30.56 31.00 0.36
C THR A 385 29.83 32.03 -0.50
N LYS A 386 30.49 32.55 -1.54
CA LYS A 386 29.88 33.50 -2.49
C LYS A 386 28.67 32.89 -3.20
N ALA A 387 28.73 31.62 -3.61
CA ALA A 387 27.62 30.94 -4.27
C ALA A 387 26.41 30.74 -3.34
N VAL A 388 26.64 30.43 -2.06
CA VAL A 388 25.58 30.30 -1.04
C VAL A 388 24.95 31.66 -0.73
N GLU A 389 25.74 32.72 -0.62
CA GLU A 389 25.26 34.10 -0.44
C GLU A 389 24.42 34.58 -1.62
N ALA A 390 24.87 34.29 -2.85
CA ALA A 390 24.13 34.59 -4.08
C ALA A 390 22.89 33.71 -4.30
N ARG A 391 22.66 32.70 -3.44
CA ARG A 391 21.61 31.67 -3.57
C ARG A 391 21.65 30.88 -4.90
N ASP A 392 22.82 30.76 -5.52
CA ASP A 392 23.00 29.92 -6.71
C ASP A 392 23.15 28.44 -6.32
N LEU A 393 22.02 27.74 -6.27
CA LEU A 393 21.95 26.32 -5.92
C LEU A 393 22.75 25.40 -6.85
N GLN A 394 22.84 25.73 -8.14
CA GLN A 394 23.53 24.85 -9.09
C GLN A 394 25.04 24.98 -8.94
N ALA A 395 25.54 26.21 -8.86
CA ALA A 395 26.96 26.47 -8.61
C ALA A 395 27.37 25.90 -7.24
N ALA A 396 26.59 26.16 -6.18
CA ALA A 396 26.93 25.72 -4.84
C ALA A 396 27.00 24.18 -4.72
N ARG A 397 26.09 23.42 -5.35
CA ARG A 397 26.16 21.96 -5.35
C ARG A 397 27.39 21.41 -6.07
N ARG A 398 27.75 21.99 -7.21
CA ARG A 398 28.96 21.60 -7.95
C ARG A 398 30.21 21.89 -7.12
N LEU A 399 30.23 23.04 -6.45
CA LEU A 399 31.33 23.44 -5.58
C LEU A 399 31.43 22.54 -4.34
N VAL A 400 30.33 22.11 -3.71
CA VAL A 400 30.33 21.12 -2.61
C VAL A 400 30.97 19.81 -3.05
N GLY A 401 30.61 19.28 -4.22
CA GLY A 401 31.21 18.05 -4.75
C GLY A 401 32.70 18.19 -5.00
N ARG A 402 33.11 19.32 -5.61
CA ARG A 402 34.54 19.64 -5.81
C ARG A 402 35.29 19.81 -4.50
N ALA A 403 34.69 20.46 -3.51
CA ALA A 403 35.27 20.67 -2.19
C ALA A 403 35.51 19.34 -1.48
N ARG A 404 34.55 18.39 -1.52
CA ARG A 404 34.73 17.05 -0.94
C ARG A 404 35.91 16.30 -1.58
N HIS A 405 35.98 16.28 -2.90
CA HIS A 405 37.08 15.63 -3.59
C HIS A 405 38.43 16.32 -3.36
N ALA A 406 38.45 17.66 -3.25
CA ALA A 406 39.66 18.40 -2.91
C ALA A 406 40.11 18.11 -1.47
N ALA A 407 39.19 18.01 -0.51
CA ALA A 407 39.48 17.63 0.87
C ALA A 407 40.03 16.19 0.96
N GLU A 408 39.39 15.22 0.29
CA GLU A 408 39.87 13.84 0.21
C GLU A 408 41.26 13.77 -0.43
N SER A 409 41.48 14.49 -1.53
CA SER A 409 42.78 14.54 -2.20
C SER A 409 43.86 15.19 -1.32
N ALA A 410 43.52 16.23 -0.56
CA ALA A 410 44.44 16.87 0.38
C ALA A 410 44.82 15.91 1.51
N ARG A 411 43.84 15.21 2.10
CA ARG A 411 44.08 14.15 3.08
C ARG A 411 45.02 13.09 2.52
N ASP A 412 44.69 12.50 1.37
CA ASP A 412 45.49 11.45 0.73
C ASP A 412 46.92 11.91 0.43
N SER A 413 47.11 13.15 -0.03
CA SER A 413 48.43 13.71 -0.30
C SER A 413 49.27 13.85 0.97
N HIS A 414 48.65 14.29 2.08
CA HIS A 414 49.29 14.42 3.37
C HIS A 414 49.63 13.04 3.97
N PHE A 415 48.70 12.07 3.89
CA PHE A 415 48.95 10.67 4.25
C PHE A 415 50.17 10.10 3.52
N ARG A 416 50.26 10.29 2.19
CA ARG A 416 51.41 9.84 1.40
C ARG A 416 52.70 10.53 1.81
N ALA A 417 52.68 11.84 2.02
CA ALA A 417 53.86 12.59 2.44
C ALA A 417 54.38 12.14 3.81
N ILE A 418 53.49 11.91 4.79
CA ILE A 418 53.88 11.36 6.10
C ILE A 418 54.47 9.96 5.93
N MET A 419 53.84 9.08 5.14
CA MET A 419 54.35 7.72 4.94
C MET A 419 55.71 7.71 4.24
N GLU A 420 55.93 8.56 3.24
CA GLU A 420 57.22 8.72 2.57
C GLU A 420 58.30 9.22 3.53
N GLN A 421 58.02 10.24 4.34
CA GLN A 421 58.94 10.73 5.37
C GLN A 421 59.23 9.66 6.43
N SER A 422 58.19 8.94 6.87
CA SER A 422 58.30 7.87 7.86
C SER A 422 59.18 6.73 7.35
N LEU A 423 58.99 6.32 6.09
CA LEU A 423 59.83 5.33 5.43
C LEU A 423 61.28 5.79 5.33
N GLN A 424 61.54 7.06 4.97
CA GLN A 424 62.89 7.61 4.94
C GLN A 424 63.57 7.57 6.31
N ILE A 425 62.86 7.95 7.37
CA ILE A 425 63.38 7.91 8.75
C ILE A 425 63.66 6.47 9.20
N ILE A 426 62.75 5.54 8.89
CA ILE A 426 62.94 4.11 9.23
C ILE A 426 64.13 3.53 8.45
N LEU A 427 64.27 3.84 7.16
CA LEU A 427 65.42 3.39 6.35
C LEU A 427 66.75 3.97 6.85
N LEU A 428 66.76 5.23 7.29
CA LEU A 428 67.95 5.84 7.89
C LEU A 428 68.35 5.11 9.18
N ASN A 429 67.39 4.73 10.03
CA ASN A 429 67.66 4.00 11.26
C ASN A 429 67.86 2.48 11.06
N ALA A 430 67.44 1.91 9.94
CA ALA A 430 67.78 0.52 9.57
C ALA A 430 69.29 0.33 9.42
N SER A 431 70.00 1.36 8.94
CA SER A 431 71.47 1.35 8.91
C SER A 431 72.12 1.30 10.31
N ARG A 432 71.37 1.60 11.37
CA ARG A 432 71.80 1.57 12.78
C ARG A 432 71.45 0.26 13.49
N GLY A 433 70.98 -0.76 12.77
CA GLY A 433 70.69 -2.10 13.32
C GLY A 433 69.23 -2.36 13.67
N LEU A 434 68.28 -1.61 13.09
CA LEU A 434 66.85 -1.82 13.33
C LEU A 434 66.35 -3.09 12.62
N ASP A 435 65.72 -4.00 13.38
CA ASP A 435 65.20 -5.28 12.87
C ASP A 435 64.06 -5.06 11.84
N PRO A 436 64.07 -5.73 10.68
CA PRO A 436 62.97 -5.74 9.72
C PRO A 436 61.57 -6.04 10.30
N ALA A 437 61.48 -6.86 11.36
CA ALA A 437 60.19 -7.13 12.01
C ALA A 437 59.67 -5.91 12.78
N LEU A 438 60.55 -5.22 13.50
CA LEU A 438 60.24 -3.98 14.22
C LEU A 438 59.89 -2.84 13.27
N ALA A 439 60.59 -2.73 12.13
CA ALA A 439 60.29 -1.74 11.09
C ALA A 439 58.85 -1.88 10.54
N ARG A 440 58.37 -3.11 10.33
CA ARG A 440 56.99 -3.36 9.87
C ARG A 440 55.95 -2.99 10.92
N GLN A 441 56.24 -3.24 12.20
CA GLN A 441 55.37 -2.85 13.30
C GLN A 441 55.33 -1.33 13.45
N LEU A 442 56.47 -0.64 13.33
CA LEU A 442 56.53 0.82 13.32
C LEU A 442 55.71 1.42 12.18
N LEU A 443 55.81 0.89 10.97
CA LEU A 443 54.97 1.34 9.85
C LEU A 443 53.47 1.17 10.11
N LYS A 444 53.08 0.08 10.81
CA LYS A 444 51.69 -0.15 11.19
C LYS A 444 51.22 0.80 12.29
N ASP A 445 52.05 1.05 13.30
CA ASP A 445 51.76 2.01 14.36
C ASP A 445 51.66 3.44 13.81
N VAL A 446 52.46 3.77 12.79
CA VAL A 446 52.37 5.04 12.05
C VAL A 446 51.05 5.11 11.31
N ASP A 447 50.70 4.08 10.52
CA ASP A 447 49.44 4.01 9.79
C ASP A 447 48.22 4.15 10.74
N ASP A 448 48.25 3.48 11.88
CA ASP A 448 47.21 3.56 12.91
C ASP A 448 47.13 4.96 13.56
N ALA A 449 48.27 5.57 13.92
CA ALA A 449 48.29 6.88 14.57
C ALA A 449 47.91 8.01 13.61
N VAL A 450 48.31 7.90 12.34
CA VAL A 450 47.94 8.81 11.26
C VAL A 450 46.45 8.66 10.91
N SER A 451 45.93 7.43 10.87
CA SER A 451 44.48 7.17 10.71
C SER A 451 43.63 7.73 11.86
N LEU A 452 44.20 7.81 13.07
CA LEU A 452 43.57 8.39 14.25
C LEU A 452 43.80 9.91 14.39
N GLY A 453 44.49 10.55 13.44
CA GLY A 453 44.75 11.99 13.44
C GLY A 453 45.67 12.48 14.57
N LYS A 454 46.53 11.61 15.12
CA LYS A 454 47.45 11.98 16.20
C LYS A 454 48.76 12.55 15.63
N LYS A 455 49.28 13.60 16.26
CA LYS A 455 50.63 14.12 15.97
C LYS A 455 51.67 13.07 16.36
N LEU A 456 52.49 12.68 15.39
CA LEU A 456 53.52 11.65 15.53
C LEU A 456 54.90 12.30 15.63
N ASP A 457 55.60 11.99 16.72
CA ASP A 457 57.05 12.15 16.80
C ASP A 457 57.70 10.80 16.49
N MET A 458 58.14 10.66 15.25
CA MET A 458 58.76 9.42 14.75
C MET A 458 60.02 9.05 15.52
N GLN A 459 60.80 10.03 15.97
CA GLN A 459 62.06 9.77 16.65
C GLN A 459 61.79 9.21 18.05
N ALA A 460 60.87 9.83 18.80
CA ALA A 460 60.46 9.35 20.12
C ALA A 460 59.82 7.95 20.07
N LEU A 461 59.05 7.65 19.01
CA LEU A 461 58.39 6.34 18.86
C LEU A 461 59.40 5.23 18.53
N ILE A 462 60.38 5.52 17.67
CA ILE A 462 61.50 4.61 17.38
C ILE A 462 62.33 4.37 18.63
N ASP A 463 62.72 5.43 19.34
CA ASP A 463 63.57 5.32 20.54
C ASP A 463 62.87 4.50 21.64
N LYS A 464 61.57 4.72 21.86
CA LYS A 464 60.79 3.94 22.82
C LYS A 464 60.73 2.46 22.44
N ARG A 465 60.47 2.15 21.16
CA ARG A 465 60.38 0.76 20.69
C ARG A 465 61.71 0.04 20.69
N MET A 466 62.80 0.73 20.36
CA MET A 466 64.15 0.19 20.52
C MET A 466 64.46 -0.12 21.98
N ALA A 467 64.10 0.78 22.91
CA ALA A 467 64.29 0.55 24.34
C ALA A 467 63.45 -0.63 24.89
N ASP A 468 62.19 -0.78 24.43
CA ASP A 468 61.32 -1.89 24.82
C ASP A 468 61.87 -3.24 24.29
N ALA A 469 62.36 -3.28 23.04
CA ALA A 469 62.97 -4.45 22.46
C ALA A 469 64.29 -4.83 23.17
N ASP A 470 65.15 -3.84 23.43
CA ASP A 470 66.39 -4.03 24.18
C ASP A 470 66.09 -4.60 25.58
N ALA A 471 65.08 -4.07 26.29
CA ALA A 471 64.68 -4.56 27.61
C ALA A 471 64.14 -6.00 27.57
N GLU A 472 63.39 -6.38 26.52
CA GLU A 472 62.93 -7.76 26.35
C GLU A 472 64.10 -8.72 26.10
N THR A 473 65.07 -8.31 25.28
CA THR A 473 66.29 -9.13 25.05
C THR A 473 67.15 -9.24 26.30
N GLU A 474 67.34 -8.15 27.04
CA GLU A 474 68.05 -8.12 28.32
C GLU A 474 67.40 -9.07 29.34
N SER A 475 66.06 -9.05 29.44
CA SER A 475 65.33 -9.97 30.33
C SER A 475 65.53 -11.44 29.96
N LYS A 476 65.53 -11.79 28.67
CA LYS A 476 65.74 -13.17 28.21
C LYS A 476 67.16 -13.65 28.49
N LEU A 477 68.16 -12.81 28.20
CA LEU A 477 69.57 -13.13 28.44
C LEU A 477 69.87 -13.25 29.95
N ASN A 478 69.30 -12.39 30.79
CA ASN A 478 69.46 -12.48 32.24
C ASN A 478 68.88 -13.79 32.82
N VAL A 479 67.76 -14.29 32.29
CA VAL A 479 67.22 -15.61 32.69
C VAL A 479 68.20 -16.72 32.32
N ARG A 480 68.80 -16.68 31.12
CA ARG A 480 69.83 -17.65 30.70
C ARG A 480 71.08 -17.60 31.58
N VAL A 481 71.56 -16.40 31.94
CA VAL A 481 72.70 -16.23 32.86
C VAL A 481 72.43 -16.90 34.21
N LEU A 482 71.22 -16.72 34.76
CA LEU A 482 70.84 -17.33 36.04
C LEU A 482 70.80 -18.86 35.95
N GLN A 483 70.25 -19.41 34.87
CA GLN A 483 70.22 -20.86 34.63
C GLN A 483 71.64 -21.44 34.49
N ALA A 484 72.48 -20.83 33.66
CA ALA A 484 73.87 -21.25 33.48
C ALA A 484 74.68 -21.15 34.80
N ARG A 485 74.40 -20.14 35.63
CA ARG A 485 75.01 -20.01 36.95
C ARG A 485 74.62 -21.18 37.86
N ASP A 486 73.34 -21.52 37.92
CA ASP A 486 72.84 -22.62 38.75
C ASP A 486 73.45 -23.96 38.30
N ASP A 487 73.59 -24.17 36.99
CA ASP A 487 74.23 -25.37 36.43
C ASP A 487 75.73 -25.47 36.78
N ILE A 488 76.48 -24.35 36.74
CA ILE A 488 77.89 -24.33 37.16
C ILE A 488 78.02 -24.64 38.66
N VAL A 489 77.11 -24.12 39.49
CA VAL A 489 77.08 -24.43 40.92
C VAL A 489 76.81 -25.92 41.14
N ALA A 490 75.90 -26.53 40.37
CA ALA A 490 75.64 -27.96 40.42
C ALA A 490 76.87 -28.79 40.03
N LEU A 491 77.63 -28.38 38.99
CA LEU A 491 78.88 -29.04 38.60
C LEU A 491 79.94 -28.98 39.71
N ARG A 492 80.06 -27.85 40.41
CA ARG A 492 80.97 -27.69 41.56
C ARG A 492 80.59 -28.62 42.72
N GLN A 493 79.29 -28.69 43.05
CA GLN A 493 78.80 -29.61 44.09
C GLN A 493 79.03 -31.08 43.70
N GLY A 494 78.98 -31.38 42.40
CA GLY A 494 79.31 -32.69 41.83
C GLY A 494 80.80 -33.05 41.84
N GLY A 495 81.68 -32.31 42.51
CA GLY A 495 83.09 -32.67 42.70
C GLY A 495 84.03 -32.25 41.55
N GLN A 496 83.57 -31.42 40.61
CA GLN A 496 84.43 -30.86 39.57
C GLN A 496 85.03 -29.52 40.00
N ASN A 497 86.34 -29.51 40.24
CA ASN A 497 87.05 -28.34 40.78
C ASN A 497 87.42 -27.30 39.69
N ASP A 498 87.41 -27.68 38.42
CA ASP A 498 87.80 -26.81 37.28
C ASP A 498 86.62 -25.99 36.72
N THR A 499 85.77 -25.44 37.59
CA THR A 499 84.61 -24.61 37.19
C THR A 499 84.95 -23.13 36.97
N VAL A 500 86.15 -22.69 37.34
CA VAL A 500 86.58 -21.28 37.31
C VAL A 500 86.57 -20.69 35.89
N GLY A 501 86.92 -21.48 34.88
CA GLY A 501 86.90 -21.04 33.48
C GLY A 501 85.49 -20.78 32.95
N LEU A 502 84.50 -21.54 33.41
CA LEU A 502 83.08 -21.35 33.07
C LEU A 502 82.50 -20.12 33.76
N GLU A 503 82.83 -19.91 35.04
CA GLU A 503 82.43 -18.72 35.79
C GLU A 503 82.98 -17.43 35.18
N GLY A 504 84.23 -17.46 34.68
CA GLY A 504 84.83 -16.32 33.98
C GLY A 504 84.07 -15.96 32.70
N LYS A 505 83.80 -16.95 31.84
CA LYS A 505 83.01 -16.74 30.61
C LYS A 505 81.58 -16.28 30.90
N LEU A 506 80.95 -16.79 31.95
CA LEU A 506 79.62 -16.37 32.36
C LEU A 506 79.61 -14.93 32.91
N ALA A 507 80.66 -14.53 33.64
CA ALA A 507 80.84 -13.16 34.09
C ALA A 507 81.04 -12.20 32.90
N ASP A 508 81.83 -12.59 31.90
CA ASP A 508 82.01 -11.82 30.67
C ASP A 508 80.69 -11.69 29.88
N ALA A 509 79.86 -12.74 29.84
CA ALA A 509 78.53 -12.67 29.26
C ALA A 509 77.62 -11.70 30.03
N ALA A 510 77.63 -11.74 31.37
CA ALA A 510 76.86 -10.83 32.22
C ALA A 510 77.31 -9.37 32.08
N ILE A 511 78.61 -9.11 31.95
CA ILE A 511 79.16 -7.78 31.63
C ILE A 511 78.72 -7.34 30.23
N GLY A 512 78.76 -8.25 29.25
CA GLY A 512 78.25 -7.99 27.90
C GLY A 512 76.78 -7.56 27.87
N ILE A 513 75.94 -8.12 28.75
CA ILE A 513 74.54 -7.69 28.92
C ILE A 513 74.47 -6.28 29.52
N GLN A 514 75.22 -6.01 30.59
CA GLN A 514 75.25 -4.68 31.23
C GLN A 514 75.76 -3.58 30.30
N GLU A 515 76.71 -3.90 29.43
CA GLU A 515 77.26 -2.99 28.41
C GLU A 515 76.39 -2.90 27.15
N ARG A 516 75.18 -3.51 27.15
CA ARG A 516 74.22 -3.56 26.03
C ARG A 516 74.78 -4.19 24.74
N ARG A 517 75.74 -5.11 24.85
CA ARG A 517 76.29 -5.89 23.73
C ARG A 517 75.57 -7.24 23.64
N PHE A 518 74.25 -7.20 23.43
CA PHE A 518 73.38 -8.38 23.53
C PHE A 518 73.79 -9.54 22.62
N PHE A 519 74.16 -9.26 21.36
CA PHE A 519 74.60 -10.31 20.42
C PHE A 519 75.89 -11.01 20.88
N HIS A 520 76.82 -10.27 21.48
CA HIS A 520 78.06 -10.85 21.99
C HIS A 520 77.82 -11.67 23.26
N ALA A 521 76.97 -11.16 24.16
CA ALA A 521 76.57 -11.89 25.36
C ALA A 521 75.83 -13.19 25.04
N ASP A 522 74.94 -13.19 24.03
CA ASP A 522 74.21 -14.37 23.58
C ASP A 522 75.17 -15.47 23.07
N ALA A 523 76.14 -15.10 22.23
CA ALA A 523 77.16 -16.04 21.75
C ALA A 523 78.07 -16.56 22.87
N LEU A 524 78.38 -15.75 23.89
CA LEU A 524 79.13 -16.20 25.06
C LEU A 524 78.31 -17.19 25.91
N LEU A 525 77.00 -16.95 26.08
CA LEU A 525 76.10 -17.86 26.78
C LEU A 525 75.97 -19.21 26.06
N ASP A 526 75.81 -19.22 24.74
CA ASP A 526 75.78 -20.45 23.94
C ASP A 526 77.04 -21.31 24.18
N ASN A 527 78.22 -20.66 24.23
CA ASN A 527 79.48 -21.35 24.50
C ASN A 527 79.55 -21.87 25.95
N VAL A 528 79.08 -21.10 26.93
CA VAL A 528 79.04 -21.54 28.34
C VAL A 528 78.10 -22.73 28.52
N GLU A 529 76.90 -22.68 27.94
CA GLU A 529 75.92 -23.77 27.97
C GLU A 529 76.48 -25.05 27.31
N HIS A 530 77.18 -24.91 26.18
CA HIS A 530 77.85 -26.03 25.52
C HIS A 530 78.96 -26.65 26.39
N ASP A 531 79.82 -25.83 27.00
CA ASP A 531 80.90 -26.29 27.87
C ASP A 531 80.36 -26.95 29.16
N ILE A 532 79.28 -26.43 29.74
CA ILE A 532 78.57 -27.04 30.88
C ILE A 532 78.05 -28.43 30.50
N PHE A 533 77.43 -28.55 29.32
CA PHE A 533 76.94 -29.83 28.82
C PHE A 533 78.09 -30.84 28.62
N ALA A 534 79.19 -30.40 27.99
CA ALA A 534 80.35 -31.24 27.74
C ALA A 534 81.01 -31.73 29.03
N THR A 535 81.15 -30.87 30.03
CA THR A 535 81.73 -31.22 31.34
C THR A 535 80.86 -32.19 32.12
N ARG A 536 79.53 -32.02 32.10
CA ARG A 536 78.59 -32.96 32.72
C ARG A 536 78.71 -34.37 32.11
N GLU A 537 78.88 -34.46 30.80
CA GLU A 537 78.98 -35.74 30.11
C GLU A 537 80.33 -36.43 30.31
N LEU A 538 81.41 -35.66 30.46
CA LEU A 538 82.69 -36.17 30.95
C LEU A 538 82.56 -36.77 32.35
N MET A 539 81.91 -36.07 33.30
CA MET A 539 81.68 -36.59 34.66
C MET A 539 80.87 -37.89 34.65
N ARG A 540 79.84 -37.97 33.82
CA ARG A 540 79.04 -39.18 33.64
C ARG A 540 79.89 -40.36 33.16
N SER A 541 80.75 -40.13 32.15
CA SER A 541 81.64 -41.17 31.62
C SER A 541 82.65 -41.66 32.66
N SER A 542 83.27 -40.75 33.41
CA SER A 542 84.22 -41.09 34.48
C SER A 542 83.56 -41.86 35.62
N ALA A 543 82.35 -41.46 36.03
CA ALA A 543 81.57 -42.19 37.04
C ALA A 543 81.22 -43.61 36.59
N ALA A 544 80.88 -43.80 35.31
CA ALA A 544 80.61 -45.12 34.75
C ALA A 544 81.87 -46.01 34.74
N GLU A 545 83.03 -45.44 34.40
CA GLU A 545 84.31 -46.16 34.40
C GLU A 545 84.72 -46.60 35.80
N VAL A 546 84.68 -45.70 36.78
CA VAL A 546 85.00 -46.01 38.18
C VAL A 546 84.06 -47.06 38.76
N LEU A 547 82.76 -47.00 38.43
CA LEU A 547 81.80 -48.05 38.80
C LEU A 547 82.15 -49.40 38.16
N GLY A 548 82.55 -49.41 36.88
CA GLY A 548 82.99 -50.60 36.19
C GLY A 548 84.22 -51.24 36.86
N GLN A 549 85.20 -50.41 37.23
CA GLN A 549 86.40 -50.83 37.96
C GLN A 549 86.05 -51.38 39.35
N ALA A 550 85.23 -50.67 40.12
CA ALA A 550 84.79 -51.09 41.45
C ALA A 550 84.02 -52.44 41.41
N ARG A 551 83.12 -52.62 40.43
CA ARG A 551 82.45 -53.92 40.18
C ARG A 551 83.46 -55.03 39.90
N GLY A 552 84.47 -54.73 39.09
CA GLY A 552 85.53 -55.67 38.73
C GLY A 552 86.37 -56.11 39.94
N GLU A 553 86.85 -55.17 40.74
CA GLU A 553 87.68 -55.47 41.91
C GLU A 553 86.90 -56.21 43.00
N VAL A 554 85.65 -55.81 43.30
CA VAL A 554 84.79 -56.54 44.25
C VAL A 554 84.53 -57.97 43.78
N ALA A 555 84.34 -58.19 42.47
CA ALA A 555 84.14 -59.52 41.92
C ALA A 555 85.41 -60.39 42.03
N ARG A 556 86.60 -59.83 41.76
CA ARG A 556 87.88 -60.54 41.92
C ARG A 556 88.15 -60.91 43.37
N ALA A 557 87.99 -59.97 44.30
CA ALA A 557 88.21 -60.22 45.72
C ALA A 557 87.27 -61.31 46.27
N LYS A 558 86.00 -61.37 45.81
CA LYS A 558 85.09 -62.49 46.14
C LYS A 558 85.58 -63.82 45.57
N ALA A 559 86.11 -63.84 44.35
CA ALA A 559 86.65 -65.05 43.72
C ALA A 559 87.89 -65.59 44.46
N ASP A 560 88.71 -64.69 45.01
CA ASP A 560 89.90 -65.03 45.82
C ASP A 560 89.56 -65.44 47.26
N GLY A 561 88.27 -65.47 47.63
CA GLY A 561 87.79 -65.90 48.94
C GLY A 561 87.92 -64.85 50.05
N ILE A 562 88.15 -63.58 49.70
CA ILE A 562 88.24 -62.46 50.65
C ILE A 562 86.82 -62.00 51.05
N GLN A 563 86.57 -61.78 52.34
CA GLN A 563 85.31 -61.21 52.81
C GLN A 563 85.25 -59.70 52.50
N VAL A 564 84.33 -59.29 51.61
CA VAL A 564 84.21 -57.91 51.09
C VAL A 564 82.80 -57.33 51.28
N ASP A 565 82.17 -57.56 52.44
CA ASP A 565 80.79 -57.12 52.72
C ASP A 565 80.65 -55.59 52.77
N ALA A 566 81.62 -54.88 53.37
CA ALA A 566 81.65 -53.42 53.45
C ALA A 566 81.83 -52.78 52.06
N ALA A 567 82.82 -53.24 51.30
CA ALA A 567 83.04 -52.81 49.91
C ALA A 567 81.82 -53.08 49.00
N ALA A 568 81.10 -54.20 49.20
CA ALA A 568 79.88 -54.49 48.45
C ALA A 568 78.70 -53.57 48.81
N GLN A 569 78.71 -52.95 49.99
CA GLN A 569 77.74 -51.91 50.35
C GLN A 569 78.13 -50.57 49.74
N MET A 570 79.41 -50.18 49.80
CA MET A 570 79.90 -48.97 49.12
C MET A 570 79.67 -49.00 47.60
N LEU A 571 79.78 -50.17 46.98
CA LEU A 571 79.45 -50.35 45.56
C LEU A 571 77.97 -50.08 45.27
N ARG A 572 77.06 -50.56 46.14
CA ARG A 572 75.61 -50.30 45.99
C ARG A 572 75.26 -48.83 46.18
N ASP A 573 75.94 -48.15 47.09
CA ASP A 573 75.77 -46.71 47.31
C ASP A 573 76.27 -45.90 46.09
N ALA A 574 77.39 -46.33 45.49
CA ALA A 574 77.91 -45.74 44.25
C ALA A 574 76.94 -45.95 43.06
N GLU A 575 76.35 -47.14 42.93
CA GLU A 575 75.36 -47.46 41.88
C GLU A 575 74.07 -46.63 42.04
N THR A 576 73.60 -46.47 43.28
CA THR A 576 72.43 -45.65 43.58
C THR A 576 72.69 -44.19 43.22
N SER A 577 73.83 -43.64 43.63
CA SER A 577 74.24 -42.28 43.30
C SER A 577 74.35 -42.03 41.79
N TYR A 578 74.75 -43.03 41.01
CA TYR A 578 74.84 -42.92 39.55
C TYR A 578 73.47 -42.88 38.89
N SER A 579 72.52 -43.68 39.40
CA SER A 579 71.13 -43.68 38.93
C SER A 579 70.42 -42.35 39.20
N GLU A 580 70.79 -41.65 40.27
CA GLU A 580 70.30 -40.33 40.63
C GLU A 580 71.06 -39.18 39.93
N ALA A 581 71.95 -39.51 38.98
CA ALA A 581 72.80 -38.55 38.26
C ALA A 581 73.75 -37.73 39.16
N ARG A 582 74.04 -38.21 40.37
CA ARG A 582 75.04 -37.65 41.29
C ARG A 582 76.42 -38.24 40.99
N TYR A 583 76.95 -37.89 39.81
CA TYR A 583 78.17 -38.49 39.26
C TYR A 583 79.42 -38.27 40.13
N GLY A 584 79.51 -37.14 40.84
CA GLY A 584 80.57 -36.89 41.81
C GLY A 584 80.58 -37.89 42.96
N ASP A 585 79.42 -38.07 43.59
CA ASP A 585 79.23 -39.02 44.70
C ASP A 585 79.53 -40.46 44.26
N THR A 586 79.14 -40.81 43.03
CA THR A 586 79.49 -42.10 42.42
C THR A 586 80.99 -42.31 42.29
N ILE A 587 81.72 -41.32 41.77
CA ILE A 587 83.19 -41.42 41.61
C ILE A 587 83.85 -41.57 42.98
N TYR A 588 83.41 -40.82 43.98
CA TYR A 588 83.97 -40.89 45.33
C TYR A 588 83.71 -42.25 45.99
N ALA A 589 82.45 -42.69 46.04
CA ALA A 589 82.07 -43.98 46.63
C ALA A 589 82.69 -45.17 45.88
N GLY A 590 82.80 -45.09 44.55
CA GLY A 590 83.43 -46.12 43.73
C GLY A 590 84.95 -46.21 43.97
N LYS A 591 85.67 -45.09 44.09
CA LYS A 591 87.10 -45.09 44.44
C LYS A 591 87.37 -45.57 45.87
N ALA A 592 86.51 -45.18 46.82
CA ALA A 592 86.57 -45.67 48.19
C ALA A 592 86.39 -47.20 48.24
N CYS A 593 85.41 -47.72 47.49
CA CYS A 593 85.19 -49.15 47.32
C CYS A 593 86.42 -49.86 46.75
N ILE A 594 87.03 -49.34 45.67
CA ILE A 594 88.26 -49.91 45.08
C ILE A 594 89.39 -49.95 46.11
N SER A 595 89.63 -48.83 46.81
CA SER A 595 90.73 -48.71 47.78
C SER A 595 90.55 -49.69 48.95
N GLU A 596 89.33 -49.83 49.45
CA GLU A 596 89.00 -50.77 50.52
C GLU A 596 89.23 -52.23 50.09
N VAL A 597 88.82 -52.59 48.86
CA VAL A 597 89.08 -53.93 48.30
C VAL A 597 90.59 -54.20 48.15
N GLU A 598 91.36 -53.22 47.68
CA GLU A 598 92.82 -53.33 47.52
C GLU A 598 93.52 -53.52 48.88
N GLU A 599 93.11 -52.79 49.92
CA GLU A 599 93.66 -52.97 51.28
C GLU A 599 93.39 -54.37 51.83
N PHE A 600 92.17 -54.90 51.65
CA PHE A 600 91.84 -56.27 52.05
C PHE A 600 92.63 -57.31 51.24
N ALA A 601 92.85 -57.07 49.94
CA ALA A 601 93.65 -57.94 49.10
C ALA A 601 95.13 -57.96 49.53
N LEU A 602 95.70 -56.81 49.89
CA LEU A 602 97.07 -56.70 50.43
C LEU A 602 97.20 -57.42 51.78
N ALA A 603 96.25 -57.22 52.69
CA ALA A 603 96.24 -57.89 54.00
C ALA A 603 96.14 -59.43 53.85
N ALA A 604 95.30 -59.91 52.92
CA ALA A 604 95.20 -61.33 52.60
C ALA A 604 96.52 -61.88 52.01
N ALA A 605 97.14 -61.15 51.07
CA ALA A 605 98.42 -61.54 50.48
C ALA A 605 99.56 -61.61 51.51
N ASP A 606 99.63 -60.66 52.44
CA ASP A 606 100.65 -60.64 53.50
C ASP A 606 100.43 -61.74 54.54
N SER A 607 99.18 -62.09 54.87
CA SER A 607 98.91 -63.25 55.74
C SER A 607 99.35 -64.57 55.09
N LYS A 608 99.15 -64.72 53.77
CA LYS A 608 99.60 -65.86 52.98
C LYS A 608 101.14 -65.94 52.89
N ARG A 609 101.81 -64.79 52.69
CA ARG A 609 103.28 -64.71 52.73
C ARG A 609 103.85 -65.07 54.11
N LYS A 610 103.21 -64.64 55.20
CA LYS A 610 103.62 -65.02 56.56
C LYS A 610 103.45 -66.53 56.80
N SER A 611 102.34 -67.13 56.37
CA SER A 611 102.17 -68.59 56.47
C SER A 611 103.20 -69.37 55.66
N ASP A 612 103.55 -68.90 54.46
CA ASP A 612 104.55 -69.53 53.60
C ASP A 612 105.98 -69.37 54.16
N ALA A 613 106.28 -68.20 54.76
CA ALA A 613 107.54 -67.93 55.45
C ALA A 613 107.69 -68.79 56.72
N ASP A 614 106.64 -68.95 57.52
CA ASP A 614 106.65 -69.82 58.70
C ASP A 614 106.80 -71.30 58.32
N ALA A 615 106.16 -71.73 57.21
CA ALA A 615 106.30 -73.09 56.68
C ALA A 615 107.71 -73.39 56.16
N THR A 616 108.41 -72.40 55.58
CA THR A 616 109.79 -72.56 55.11
C THR A 616 110.78 -72.55 56.28
N ARG A 617 110.56 -71.71 57.30
CA ARG A 617 111.37 -71.68 58.52
C ARG A 617 111.28 -72.99 59.32
N SER A 618 110.08 -73.54 59.47
CA SER A 618 109.85 -74.86 60.05
C SER A 618 110.60 -76.00 59.33
N LYS A 619 110.72 -75.92 57.99
CA LYS A 619 111.47 -76.90 57.20
C LYS A 619 112.98 -76.80 57.42
N LEU A 620 113.51 -75.57 57.53
CA LEU A 620 114.93 -75.30 57.78
C LEU A 620 115.37 -75.77 59.17
N GLU A 621 114.58 -75.48 60.20
CA GLU A 621 114.86 -75.93 61.59
C GLU A 621 114.92 -77.47 61.68
N ARG A 622 114.02 -78.18 60.98
CA ARG A 622 114.06 -79.66 60.91
C ARG A 622 115.30 -80.18 60.20
N THR A 623 115.80 -79.50 59.17
CA THR A 623 117.01 -79.92 58.45
C THR A 623 118.28 -79.70 59.27
N GLU A 624 118.35 -78.61 60.05
CA GLU A 624 119.48 -78.33 60.94
C GLU A 624 119.53 -79.32 62.12
N GLU A 625 118.38 -79.69 62.70
CA GLU A 625 118.29 -80.68 63.78
C GLU A 625 118.73 -82.09 63.33
N ILE A 626 118.43 -82.48 62.08
CA ILE A 626 118.92 -83.72 61.47
C ILE A 626 120.44 -83.67 61.28
N HIS A 627 120.98 -82.53 60.81
CA HIS A 627 122.42 -82.35 60.62
C HIS A 627 123.20 -82.45 61.94
N HIS A 628 122.69 -81.83 63.01
CA HIS A 628 123.30 -81.88 64.33
C HIS A 628 123.33 -83.31 64.91
N ARG A 629 122.26 -84.09 64.69
CA ARG A 629 122.22 -85.52 65.07
C ARG A 629 123.23 -86.35 64.28
N MET A 630 123.40 -86.09 62.98
CA MET A 630 124.39 -86.79 62.16
C MET A 630 125.84 -86.54 62.61
N GLU A 631 126.16 -85.31 63.05
CA GLU A 631 127.49 -84.98 63.56
C GLU A 631 127.76 -85.62 64.92
N SER A 632 126.77 -85.67 65.82
CA SER A 632 126.86 -86.37 67.10
C SER A 632 127.13 -87.87 66.93
N VAL A 633 126.39 -88.53 66.02
CA VAL A 633 126.61 -89.95 65.70
C VAL A 633 127.99 -90.18 65.07
N ARG A 634 128.48 -89.26 64.23
CA ARG A 634 129.83 -89.33 63.65
C ARG A 634 130.93 -89.25 64.71
N ALA A 635 130.75 -88.40 65.72
CA ALA A 635 131.69 -88.25 66.84
C ALA A 635 131.72 -89.51 67.71
N GLU A 636 130.55 -90.10 68.02
CA GLU A 636 130.45 -91.36 68.78
C GLU A 636 131.10 -92.55 68.03
N VAL A 637 130.95 -92.63 66.70
CA VAL A 637 131.61 -93.65 65.87
C VAL A 637 133.13 -93.49 65.87
N GLN A 638 133.65 -92.26 65.86
CA GLN A 638 135.09 -92.01 65.92
C GLN A 638 135.70 -92.36 67.28
N ASP A 639 134.99 -92.08 68.37
CA ASP A 639 135.44 -92.40 69.74
C ASP A 639 135.49 -93.91 70.00
N LEU A 640 134.55 -94.67 69.41
CA LEU A 640 134.52 -96.13 69.48
C LEU A 640 135.66 -96.79 68.69
N LEU A 641 136.13 -96.19 67.59
CA LEU A 641 137.23 -96.72 66.78
C LEU A 641 138.62 -96.52 67.42
N ALA A 642 138.79 -95.51 68.26
CA ALA A 642 140.06 -95.28 68.98
C ALA A 642 140.36 -96.34 70.06
N HIS A 643 139.36 -97.12 70.48
CA HIS A 643 139.43 -98.02 71.64
C HIS A 643 139.64 -99.51 71.33
N ASN A 644 139.89 -99.93 70.08
CA ASN A 644 140.06 -101.35 69.71
C ASN A 644 138.99 -102.28 70.34
N VAL A 645 137.72 -101.87 70.26
CA VAL A 645 136.60 -102.80 70.40
C VAL A 645 136.40 -103.46 69.04
N ASP A 646 136.51 -104.79 69.03
CA ASP A 646 136.11 -105.62 67.89
C ASP A 646 134.59 -105.55 67.76
N LEU A 647 134.07 -104.68 66.89
CA LEU A 647 132.64 -104.50 66.59
C LEU A 647 132.10 -105.61 65.68
N ALA A 648 132.55 -106.86 65.88
CA ALA A 648 132.00 -108.05 65.22
C ALA A 648 130.70 -108.56 65.86
N HIS A 649 130.13 -107.88 66.87
CA HIS A 649 128.90 -108.29 67.56
C HIS A 649 127.92 -107.15 67.90
N ALA A 650 127.98 -106.03 67.19
CA ALA A 650 127.00 -104.95 67.36
C ALA A 650 126.42 -104.48 66.02
N LEU A 651 126.29 -105.41 65.07
CA LEU A 651 125.48 -105.28 63.87
C LEU A 651 124.27 -106.21 63.99
N GLU A 652 123.21 -105.72 64.63
CA GLU A 652 121.80 -106.01 64.27
C GLU A 652 121.00 -104.70 64.31
#